data_AF-A0A524D446-F1
#
_entry.id   AF-A0A524D446-F1
#
_cell.length_a   1.000
_cell.length_b   1.000
_cell.length_c   1.000
_cell.angle_alpha   90.00
_cell.angle_beta   90.00
_cell.angle_gamma   90.00
#
_symmetry.space_group_name_H-M   'P 1'
#
loop_
_entity.id
_entity.type
_entity.pdbx_description
1 polymer ?
#
loop_
_entity_poly.entity_id
_entity_poly.type
_entity_poly.pdbx_seq_one_letter_code
_entity_poly.pdbx_strand_id
1 'polypeptide(L)'
;MENTRSEDIIIFNALTPEITDINVVNDCLKEFFSDKKAIDHNDRFNVIAFTKSGPKYLEDFTLNSEYVSEVLDQLEPEMVRANISGGIFIAATFTAEVFKKISGKVFRLIILSDSGSLKIKEDHLFFIEDLLDKVKNIPFIVDVVRIDTAEQPREDLVLMRLAKKTGGDFYEIKNLISKKRQPLLNKKEESPQEDNIISKLSDKTKRVASFLMGEVVEKKGEKEEKKEEPKDLPSVLEKLAKKKELPIGLLDEDDRMDIPEQNMIFFESLADQPKPVEGQEKEKCTICFTYVSKNQEKLECPHCDSLYHKICLAIWAKNSYISDAAPHLFRCPNCYTLLRLDKQFIELVQKTKTPVIEMLDLEDLLLEEYLQSLESEEGPSLVSTEDTFSPSEPEESEKVKGELLAETPEEVPVDELKMIWCPNCNAMITNEFPECTRCGRKLTLEDRQLSRATSSTETPAESEILRTNEITAEINKLRVQAKTDMKSEDYTEALNKAEKILELSKEIEDEDIQKEQLVFIENAKTLAKQKIEIADIKRKVLFLQDKYDTLMGENRDQEAKRLVKDFMERYQQTLDQITVPAVERFLGRVSHEKEQAISEEKTPEKPIIVAPVASTEEQIDTVEAIAEEPMRKDNIFEDEKDELTALKNQIDKIDIALEKSNALVKQRAYEEAISLLDTTAQEIRAKELTDYKERIATKKAEIQKAKDDYLEKLEKIKELEKKLEDLRRQKAWKSAKKIALELSEQAKKYNLVDDKKKYIQTIEELDREIEKAEEKKQQKLQSLYRSAKELEKLIPAEEEVLNQQEILKGQDINSMLSDEVETMVELISSILEEQRNKLEEEIRYKILIQQGNNEYLKKDEKVPINIRKITKKIAEDTFHEQILYENNLTFSTPLEENIANYTLTVTVPYHFQVSDCECKLKDSTLLPEKTLLEKGLELKWELKDLSAQEKVSIQIDYNRRVCRHIILTDGEQIRIIRAYYDIASSQDKEYNNIQLSIHIPQGIQAKWLVLEDIIPPPYVPLIQRPSSLESLDCSTSPIGKLLGWIFANVTDTFLKFDYSLLTSEQIQILNRHLEANQEILLQNWNEVNPSTLTTKAKELWDALRDLFAQEPV
;
A
#
# COMPACT_ATOMS: atom_id res chain seq x y z
N MET A 1 -7.42 28.32 7.01
CA MET A 1 -6.46 28.63 5.94
C MET A 1 -7.12 28.23 4.64
N GLU A 2 -7.05 29.07 3.60
CA GLU A 2 -7.64 28.74 2.28
C GLU A 2 -6.87 27.53 1.71
N ASN A 3 -7.57 26.43 1.42
CA ASN A 3 -6.99 25.17 0.95
C ASN A 3 -6.73 25.21 -0.57
N THR A 4 -6.15 26.31 -1.05
CA THR A 4 -5.86 26.53 -2.47
C THR A 4 -4.41 26.21 -2.78
N ARG A 5 -4.16 25.50 -3.88
CA ARG A 5 -2.80 25.12 -4.31
C ARG A 5 -2.51 25.63 -5.73
N SER A 6 -1.25 25.51 -6.17
CA SER A 6 -0.89 25.81 -7.55
C SER A 6 -1.58 24.85 -8.53
N GLU A 7 -2.02 25.40 -9.66
CA GLU A 7 -2.80 24.71 -10.68
C GLU A 7 -1.95 24.42 -11.93
N ASP A 8 -2.12 23.21 -12.47
CA ASP A 8 -1.66 22.84 -13.80
C ASP A 8 -2.87 22.79 -14.73
N ILE A 9 -2.97 23.77 -15.63
CA ILE A 9 -4.18 24.08 -16.39
C ILE A 9 -4.00 23.65 -17.84
N ILE A 10 -4.88 22.77 -18.32
CA ILE A 10 -4.95 22.34 -19.72
C ILE A 10 -6.12 23.05 -20.40
N ILE A 11 -5.85 23.85 -21.42
CA ILE A 11 -6.87 24.44 -22.29
C ILE A 11 -7.13 23.48 -23.44
N PHE A 12 -8.27 22.79 -23.43
CA PHE A 12 -8.69 21.99 -24.58
C PHE A 12 -9.56 22.84 -25.51
N ASN A 13 -8.94 23.36 -26.56
CA ASN A 13 -9.62 24.14 -27.58
C ASN A 13 -10.27 23.21 -28.62
N ALA A 14 -11.54 22.90 -28.40
CA ALA A 14 -12.38 22.09 -29.26
C ALA A 14 -13.35 22.92 -30.12
N LEU A 15 -13.04 24.21 -30.31
CA LEU A 15 -13.82 25.12 -31.12
C LEU A 15 -13.59 24.89 -32.61
N THR A 16 -14.59 25.25 -33.40
CA THR A 16 -14.61 25.10 -34.86
C THR A 16 -14.41 26.48 -35.48
N PRO A 17 -13.30 26.76 -36.21
CA PRO A 17 -13.01 28.09 -36.77
C PRO A 17 -14.10 28.64 -37.71
N GLU A 18 -14.91 27.77 -38.34
CA GLU A 18 -16.04 28.20 -39.17
C GLU A 18 -17.27 28.66 -38.38
N ILE A 19 -17.33 28.38 -37.07
CA ILE A 19 -18.45 28.69 -36.19
C ILE A 19 -18.08 29.83 -35.26
N THR A 20 -16.96 29.68 -34.55
CA THR A 20 -16.52 30.59 -33.48
C THR A 20 -15.35 31.45 -33.95
N ASP A 21 -15.34 32.74 -33.60
CA ASP A 21 -14.20 33.63 -33.90
C ASP A 21 -13.03 33.34 -32.94
N ILE A 22 -12.10 32.49 -33.38
CA ILE A 22 -11.00 31.98 -32.56
C ILE A 22 -10.07 33.10 -32.08
N ASN A 23 -9.88 34.16 -32.86
CA ASN A 23 -9.06 35.30 -32.46
C ASN A 23 -9.60 35.99 -31.20
N VAL A 24 -10.93 36.18 -31.14
CA VAL A 24 -11.59 36.76 -29.96
C VAL A 24 -11.41 35.85 -28.74
N VAL A 25 -11.51 34.53 -28.93
CA VAL A 25 -11.30 33.55 -27.85
C VAL A 25 -9.84 33.55 -27.39
N ASN A 26 -8.87 33.60 -28.30
CA ASN A 26 -7.44 33.66 -27.98
C ASN A 26 -7.09 34.96 -27.23
N ASP A 27 -7.67 36.09 -27.60
CA ASP A 27 -7.51 37.36 -26.87
C ASP A 27 -8.06 37.26 -25.43
N CYS A 28 -9.23 36.65 -25.25
CA CYS A 28 -9.79 36.41 -23.92
C CYS A 28 -8.94 35.41 -23.11
N LEU A 29 -8.34 34.41 -23.76
CA LEU A 29 -7.43 33.46 -23.11
C LEU A 29 -6.12 34.12 -22.67
N LYS A 30 -5.59 35.08 -23.45
CA LYS A 30 -4.41 35.87 -23.06
C LYS A 30 -4.66 36.63 -21.75
N GLU A 31 -5.84 37.24 -21.62
CA GLU A 31 -6.26 37.91 -20.38
C GLU A 31 -6.41 36.90 -19.24
N PHE A 32 -7.09 35.76 -19.47
CA PHE A 32 -7.20 34.67 -18.49
C PHE A 32 -5.84 34.18 -17.97
N PHE A 33 -4.84 33.99 -18.85
CA PHE A 33 -3.51 33.56 -18.43
C PHE A 33 -2.81 34.63 -17.59
N SER A 34 -2.95 35.91 -17.95
CA SER A 34 -2.43 37.03 -17.17
C SER A 34 -3.05 37.06 -15.77
N ASP A 35 -4.37 36.91 -15.68
CA ASP A 35 -5.09 36.90 -14.41
C ASP A 35 -4.69 35.71 -13.53
N LYS A 36 -4.57 34.51 -14.11
CA LYS A 36 -4.08 33.31 -13.40
C LYS A 36 -2.67 33.52 -12.87
N LYS A 37 -1.76 34.04 -13.68
CA LYS A 37 -0.38 34.34 -13.25
C LYS A 37 -0.30 35.43 -12.18
N ALA A 38 -1.20 36.40 -12.20
CA ALA A 38 -1.29 37.43 -11.17
C ALA A 38 -1.74 36.86 -9.82
N ILE A 39 -2.59 35.82 -9.83
CA ILE A 39 -3.03 35.11 -8.63
C ILE A 39 -1.94 34.16 -8.12
N ASP A 40 -1.34 33.35 -9.00
CA ASP A 40 -0.27 32.42 -8.65
C ASP A 40 0.74 32.25 -9.80
N HIS A 41 1.97 32.72 -9.56
CA HIS A 41 3.05 32.67 -10.53
C HIS A 41 3.53 31.24 -10.83
N ASN A 42 3.22 30.26 -9.98
CA ASN A 42 3.59 28.84 -10.13
C ASN A 42 2.57 28.03 -10.93
N ASP A 43 1.46 28.65 -11.36
CA ASP A 43 0.50 28.02 -12.25
C ASP A 43 1.13 27.74 -13.60
N ARG A 44 0.92 26.53 -14.13
CA ARG A 44 1.45 26.13 -15.43
C ARG A 44 0.34 25.83 -16.40
N PHE A 45 0.65 25.96 -17.68
CA PHE A 45 -0.31 25.86 -18.76
C PHE A 45 0.09 24.81 -19.79
N ASN A 46 -0.90 24.14 -20.35
CA ASN A 46 -0.79 23.32 -21.56
C ASN A 46 -2.04 23.56 -22.42
N VAL A 47 -1.96 23.20 -23.69
CA VAL A 47 -3.05 23.35 -24.66
C VAL A 47 -3.24 22.03 -25.41
N ILE A 48 -4.50 21.69 -25.70
CA ILE A 48 -4.85 20.60 -26.61
C ILE A 48 -5.69 21.19 -27.73
N ALA A 49 -5.33 20.93 -28.98
CA ALA A 49 -6.16 21.22 -30.15
C ALA A 49 -6.07 20.08 -31.17
N PHE A 50 -7.12 19.88 -31.97
CA PHE A 50 -7.11 18.88 -33.04
C PHE A 50 -6.78 19.54 -34.37
N THR A 51 -5.75 19.04 -35.05
CA THR A 51 -5.35 19.48 -36.39
C THR A 51 -5.59 18.37 -37.41
N LYS A 52 -5.40 18.67 -38.69
CA LYS A 52 -5.42 17.65 -39.77
C LYS A 52 -4.40 16.52 -39.55
N SER A 53 -3.31 16.81 -38.85
CA SER A 53 -2.25 15.83 -38.53
C SER A 53 -2.52 15.03 -37.26
N GLY A 54 -3.64 15.28 -36.59
CA GLY A 54 -3.99 14.68 -35.29
C GLY A 54 -4.00 15.71 -34.15
N PRO A 55 -4.14 15.25 -32.89
CA PRO A 55 -4.08 16.11 -31.72
C PRO A 55 -2.69 16.71 -31.55
N LYS A 56 -2.63 17.99 -31.19
CA LYS A 56 -1.41 18.73 -30.85
C LYS A 56 -1.54 19.25 -29.42
N TYR A 57 -0.48 19.05 -28.66
CA TYR A 57 -0.34 19.50 -27.28
C TYR A 57 1.14 19.64 -26.92
N LEU A 58 1.46 20.34 -25.83
CA LEU A 58 2.85 20.50 -25.38
C LEU A 58 3.34 19.24 -24.67
N GLU A 59 4.61 18.92 -24.83
CA GLU A 59 5.24 17.75 -24.18
C GLU A 59 5.23 17.85 -22.65
N ASP A 60 5.24 19.06 -22.10
CA ASP A 60 5.12 19.32 -20.67
C ASP A 60 4.35 20.63 -20.42
N PHE A 61 3.91 20.83 -19.18
CA PHE A 61 3.36 22.08 -18.68
C PHE A 61 4.42 23.18 -18.65
N THR A 62 4.08 24.38 -19.13
CA THR A 62 5.00 25.53 -19.14
C THR A 62 4.54 26.62 -18.19
N LEU A 63 5.51 27.31 -17.56
CA LEU A 63 5.25 28.54 -16.82
C LEU A 63 5.08 29.76 -17.74
N ASN A 64 5.46 29.66 -19.02
CA ASN A 64 5.39 30.77 -19.97
C ASN A 64 4.02 30.79 -20.69
N SER A 65 3.12 31.64 -20.21
CA SER A 65 1.78 31.84 -20.81
C SER A 65 1.82 32.51 -22.19
N GLU A 66 2.83 33.33 -22.48
CA GLU A 66 3.01 33.95 -23.80
C GLU A 66 3.28 32.87 -24.85
N TYR A 67 4.14 31.90 -24.52
CA TYR A 67 4.42 30.75 -25.39
C TYR A 67 3.15 29.93 -25.69
N VAL A 68 2.29 29.67 -24.68
CA VAL A 68 1.02 28.96 -24.92
C VAL A 68 0.09 29.76 -25.83
N SER A 69 0.08 31.08 -25.69
CA SER A 69 -0.71 31.98 -26.53
C SER A 69 -0.21 31.98 -27.99
N GLU A 70 1.11 32.00 -28.19
CA GLU A 70 1.72 31.88 -29.52
C GLU A 70 1.39 30.54 -30.18
N VAL A 71 1.42 29.45 -29.41
CA VAL A 71 1.06 28.11 -29.91
C VAL A 71 -0.42 28.05 -30.31
N LEU A 72 -1.33 28.64 -29.52
CA LEU A 72 -2.75 28.75 -29.87
C LEU A 72 -2.96 29.52 -31.19
N ASP A 73 -2.27 30.64 -31.37
CA ASP A 73 -2.35 31.46 -32.58
C ASP A 73 -1.78 30.70 -33.80
N GLN A 74 -0.73 29.89 -33.62
CA GLN A 74 -0.16 29.05 -34.68
C GLN A 74 -1.04 27.86 -35.07
N LEU A 75 -1.81 27.30 -34.13
CA LEU A 75 -2.65 26.14 -34.37
C LEU A 75 -3.95 26.50 -35.09
N GLU A 76 -4.48 27.72 -34.90
CA GLU A 76 -5.76 28.18 -35.49
C GLU A 76 -5.95 27.79 -36.98
N PRO A 77 -4.98 28.02 -37.90
CA PRO A 77 -5.18 27.74 -39.32
C PRO A 77 -5.29 26.25 -39.67
N GLU A 78 -4.81 25.37 -38.79
CA GLU A 78 -4.78 23.92 -39.00
C GLU A 78 -5.87 23.18 -38.22
N MET A 79 -6.61 23.88 -37.36
CA MET A 79 -7.64 23.31 -36.52
C MET A 79 -8.75 22.64 -37.35
N VAL A 80 -9.15 21.46 -36.89
CA VAL A 80 -10.29 20.70 -37.40
C VAL A 80 -11.28 20.42 -36.28
N ARG A 81 -12.45 19.88 -36.62
CA ARG A 81 -13.44 19.48 -35.63
C ARG A 81 -12.83 18.52 -34.61
N ALA A 82 -12.80 18.96 -33.36
CA ALA A 82 -12.17 18.20 -32.30
C ALA A 82 -13.02 17.00 -31.86
N ASN A 83 -12.34 15.92 -31.51
CA ASN A 83 -12.94 14.77 -30.83
C ASN A 83 -12.92 15.02 -29.32
N ILE A 84 -14.07 15.36 -28.74
CA ILE A 84 -14.16 15.68 -27.31
C ILE A 84 -13.71 14.50 -26.44
N SER A 85 -14.17 13.28 -26.77
CA SER A 85 -13.77 12.07 -26.05
C SER A 85 -12.24 11.85 -26.07
N GLY A 86 -11.63 12.06 -27.23
CA GLY A 86 -10.18 11.93 -27.40
C GLY A 86 -9.39 13.00 -26.64
N GLY A 87 -9.86 14.25 -26.62
CA GLY A 87 -9.18 15.33 -25.88
C GLY A 87 -9.23 15.14 -24.37
N ILE A 88 -10.38 14.71 -23.82
CA ILE A 88 -10.49 14.36 -22.39
C ILE A 88 -9.55 13.21 -22.04
N PHE A 89 -9.52 12.17 -22.88
CA PHE A 89 -8.62 11.03 -22.67
C PHE A 89 -7.15 11.47 -22.65
N ILE A 90 -6.71 12.27 -23.63
CA ILE A 90 -5.35 12.82 -23.70
C ILE A 90 -5.03 13.66 -22.46
N ALA A 91 -5.95 14.53 -22.03
CA ALA A 91 -5.74 15.36 -20.85
C ALA A 91 -5.59 14.54 -19.57
N ALA A 92 -6.43 13.52 -19.38
CA ALA A 92 -6.40 12.66 -18.20
C ALA A 92 -5.15 11.77 -18.16
N THR A 93 -4.73 11.19 -19.30
CA THR A 93 -3.50 10.39 -19.36
C THR A 93 -2.25 11.25 -19.17
N PHE A 94 -2.21 12.42 -19.81
CA PHE A 94 -1.13 13.39 -19.59
C PHE A 94 -1.06 13.84 -18.13
N THR A 95 -2.21 14.10 -17.50
CA THR A 95 -2.28 14.44 -16.09
C THR A 95 -1.74 13.32 -15.20
N ALA A 96 -2.09 12.06 -15.47
CA ALA A 96 -1.56 10.93 -14.72
C ALA A 96 -0.02 10.83 -14.83
N GLU A 97 0.53 11.02 -16.02
CA GLU A 97 2.00 11.05 -16.25
C GLU A 97 2.70 12.22 -15.54
N VAL A 98 2.06 13.39 -15.47
CA VAL A 98 2.61 14.54 -14.72
C VAL A 98 2.48 14.32 -13.22
N PHE A 99 1.35 13.80 -12.74
CA PHE A 99 1.13 13.44 -11.34
C PHE A 99 2.16 12.40 -10.85
N LYS A 100 2.56 11.48 -11.72
CA LYS A 100 3.66 10.54 -11.44
C LYS A 100 4.97 11.27 -11.10
N LYS A 101 5.26 12.41 -11.73
CA LYS A 101 6.50 13.18 -11.50
C LYS A 101 6.37 14.22 -10.39
N ILE A 102 5.20 14.83 -10.24
CA ILE A 102 4.98 16.01 -9.38
C ILE A 102 3.75 15.76 -8.52
N SER A 103 3.88 15.95 -7.21
CA SER A 103 2.76 15.92 -6.25
C SER A 103 2.36 17.33 -5.80
N GLY A 104 1.20 17.45 -5.17
CA GLY A 104 0.78 18.65 -4.47
C GLY A 104 0.17 19.76 -5.34
N LYS A 105 0.01 19.54 -6.65
CA LYS A 105 -0.70 20.47 -7.56
C LYS A 105 -2.11 20.00 -7.88
N VAL A 106 -2.99 20.95 -8.21
CA VAL A 106 -4.33 20.67 -8.74
C VAL A 106 -4.27 20.69 -10.27
N PHE A 107 -4.82 19.67 -10.91
CA PHE A 107 -4.91 19.61 -12.36
C PHE A 107 -6.28 20.09 -12.81
N ARG A 108 -6.32 20.96 -13.81
CA ARG A 108 -7.56 21.58 -14.27
C ARG A 108 -7.67 21.53 -15.78
N LEU A 109 -8.66 20.82 -16.30
CA LEU A 109 -8.99 20.79 -17.72
C LEU A 109 -10.12 21.79 -17.98
N ILE A 110 -9.89 22.76 -18.86
CA ILE A 110 -10.92 23.68 -19.33
C ILE A 110 -11.24 23.33 -20.79
N ILE A 111 -12.45 22.83 -21.03
CA ILE A 111 -12.91 22.42 -22.36
C ILE A 111 -13.69 23.57 -22.98
N LEU A 112 -13.17 24.14 -24.07
CA LEU A 112 -13.87 25.12 -24.90
C LEU A 112 -14.47 24.39 -26.10
N SER A 113 -15.79 24.31 -26.22
CA SER A 113 -16.42 23.59 -27.33
C SER A 113 -17.64 24.32 -27.88
N ASP A 114 -17.95 24.10 -29.15
CA ASP A 114 -19.09 24.70 -29.84
C ASP A 114 -19.99 23.64 -30.50
N SER A 115 -20.93 24.05 -31.33
CA SER A 115 -21.84 23.14 -32.03
C SER A 115 -21.16 22.28 -33.12
N GLY A 116 -19.90 22.56 -33.49
CA GLY A 116 -19.15 21.84 -34.51
C GLY A 116 -18.26 20.71 -33.99
N SER A 117 -18.04 20.63 -32.67
CA SER A 117 -17.26 19.54 -32.06
C SER A 117 -17.92 18.17 -32.27
N LEU A 118 -17.11 17.11 -32.40
CA LEU A 118 -17.62 15.75 -32.52
C LEU A 118 -18.20 15.29 -31.18
N LYS A 119 -19.41 14.73 -31.23
CA LYS A 119 -20.15 14.25 -30.06
C LYS A 119 -19.46 13.05 -29.42
N ILE A 120 -19.58 12.94 -28.10
CA ILE A 120 -19.13 11.77 -27.36
C ILE A 120 -20.05 10.59 -27.71
N LYS A 121 -19.48 9.51 -28.23
CA LYS A 121 -20.21 8.26 -28.47
C LYS A 121 -20.47 7.53 -27.14
N GLU A 122 -21.56 6.77 -27.04
CA GLU A 122 -21.94 6.07 -25.79
C GLU A 122 -20.90 5.05 -25.32
N ASP A 123 -20.31 4.31 -26.25
CA ASP A 123 -19.23 3.36 -25.99
C ASP A 123 -17.99 4.06 -25.40
N HIS A 124 -17.66 5.26 -25.89
CA HIS A 124 -16.55 6.05 -25.37
C HIS A 124 -16.84 6.67 -24.00
N LEU A 125 -18.10 7.01 -23.72
CA LEU A 125 -18.49 7.65 -22.46
C LEU A 125 -18.16 6.76 -21.26
N PHE A 126 -18.41 5.46 -21.35
CA PHE A 126 -18.07 4.50 -20.30
C PHE A 126 -16.59 4.54 -19.95
N PHE A 127 -15.71 4.52 -20.96
CA PHE A 127 -14.25 4.58 -20.74
C PHE A 127 -13.79 5.91 -20.15
N ILE A 128 -14.42 7.03 -20.54
CA ILE A 128 -14.12 8.34 -19.95
C ILE A 128 -14.58 8.38 -18.49
N GLU A 129 -15.79 7.90 -18.20
CA GLU A 129 -16.33 7.89 -16.84
C GLU A 129 -15.50 7.00 -15.90
N ASP A 130 -15.04 5.83 -16.39
CA ASP A 130 -14.11 4.93 -15.69
C ASP A 130 -12.72 5.55 -15.49
N LEU A 131 -12.16 6.19 -16.52
CA LEU A 131 -10.88 6.88 -16.41
C LEU A 131 -10.97 8.04 -15.40
N LEU A 132 -12.03 8.84 -15.46
CA LEU A 132 -12.30 9.91 -14.50
C LEU A 132 -12.53 9.36 -13.10
N ASP A 133 -13.14 8.19 -12.94
CA ASP A 133 -13.27 7.54 -11.63
C ASP A 133 -11.94 7.06 -11.05
N LYS A 134 -10.99 6.67 -11.91
CA LYS A 134 -9.63 6.30 -11.49
C LYS A 134 -8.81 7.53 -11.15
N VAL A 135 -8.93 8.61 -11.93
CA VAL A 135 -8.22 9.86 -11.68
C VAL A 135 -8.93 10.80 -10.70
N LYS A 136 -10.15 10.51 -10.20
CA LYS A 136 -10.85 11.40 -9.26
C LYS A 136 -10.13 11.59 -7.93
N ASN A 137 -9.30 10.61 -7.54
CA ASN A 137 -8.48 10.72 -6.34
C ASN A 137 -7.29 11.66 -6.61
N ILE A 138 -6.85 11.76 -7.85
CA ILE A 138 -5.96 12.85 -8.28
C ILE A 138 -6.83 14.13 -8.27
N PRO A 139 -6.31 15.28 -7.82
CA PRO A 139 -7.05 16.54 -7.84
C PRO A 139 -7.27 17.06 -9.28
N PHE A 140 -8.06 16.35 -10.08
CA PHE A 140 -8.33 16.63 -11.49
C PHE A 140 -9.75 17.16 -11.69
N ILE A 141 -9.85 18.43 -12.07
CA ILE A 141 -11.12 19.16 -12.22
C ILE A 141 -11.38 19.43 -13.70
N VAL A 142 -12.61 19.16 -14.19
CA VAL A 142 -12.99 19.41 -15.59
C VAL A 142 -14.06 20.50 -15.68
N ASP A 143 -13.67 21.69 -16.11
CA ASP A 143 -14.61 22.76 -16.44
C ASP A 143 -14.97 22.72 -17.92
N VAL A 144 -16.23 23.03 -18.22
CA VAL A 144 -16.74 23.04 -19.60
C VAL A 144 -17.34 24.39 -19.92
N VAL A 145 -16.90 24.97 -21.04
CA VAL A 145 -17.44 26.20 -21.61
C VAL A 145 -18.01 25.88 -22.99
N ARG A 146 -19.33 25.95 -23.13
CA ARG A 146 -20.07 25.76 -24.38
C ARG A 146 -20.35 27.11 -25.04
N ILE A 147 -19.90 27.28 -26.28
CA ILE A 147 -20.02 28.53 -27.03
C ILE A 147 -20.94 28.33 -28.24
N ASP A 148 -21.96 29.17 -28.37
CA ASP A 148 -22.87 29.23 -29.54
C ASP A 148 -23.42 27.87 -29.99
N THR A 149 -23.93 27.11 -29.02
CA THR A 149 -24.52 25.80 -29.26
C THR A 149 -25.99 25.94 -29.67
N ALA A 150 -26.30 25.61 -30.93
CA ALA A 150 -27.68 25.32 -31.30
C ALA A 150 -28.14 24.10 -30.47
N GLU A 151 -29.33 24.16 -29.88
CA GLU A 151 -29.89 23.22 -28.89
C GLU A 151 -29.43 21.75 -29.08
N GLN A 152 -28.36 21.34 -28.38
CA GLN A 152 -27.84 19.96 -28.37
C GLN A 152 -27.94 19.39 -26.94
N PRO A 153 -29.16 19.23 -26.40
CA PRO A 153 -29.38 18.97 -24.98
C PRO A 153 -28.71 17.69 -24.48
N ARG A 154 -28.57 16.68 -25.34
CA ARG A 154 -27.93 15.41 -24.99
C ARG A 154 -26.44 15.58 -24.69
N GLU A 155 -25.70 16.30 -25.53
CA GLU A 155 -24.25 16.47 -25.35
C GLU A 155 -23.98 17.33 -24.12
N ASP A 156 -24.77 18.40 -23.95
CA ASP A 156 -24.65 19.32 -22.82
C ASP A 156 -24.93 18.60 -21.48
N LEU A 157 -25.91 17.68 -21.43
CA LEU A 157 -26.15 16.84 -20.26
C LEU A 157 -24.96 15.91 -19.92
N VAL A 158 -24.31 15.34 -20.94
CA VAL A 158 -23.13 14.49 -20.75
C VAL A 158 -21.97 15.32 -20.21
N LEU A 159 -21.66 16.46 -20.83
CA LEU A 159 -20.57 17.33 -20.41
C LEU A 159 -20.82 17.94 -19.02
N MET A 160 -22.06 18.32 -18.71
CA MET A 160 -22.45 18.80 -17.38
C MET A 160 -22.28 17.69 -16.33
N ARG A 161 -22.61 16.44 -16.65
CA ARG A 161 -22.38 15.30 -15.76
C ARG A 161 -20.89 15.10 -15.50
N LEU A 162 -20.05 15.14 -16.53
CA LEU A 162 -18.60 14.98 -16.42
C LEU A 162 -17.96 16.10 -15.59
N ALA A 163 -18.37 17.35 -15.83
CA ALA A 163 -17.94 18.50 -15.03
C ALA A 163 -18.33 18.31 -13.55
N LYS A 164 -19.61 18.04 -13.27
CA LYS A 164 -20.10 17.84 -11.90
C LYS A 164 -19.38 16.68 -11.18
N LYS A 165 -19.10 15.58 -11.88
CA LYS A 165 -18.40 14.41 -11.32
C LYS A 165 -16.98 14.74 -10.84
N THR A 166 -16.34 15.74 -11.43
CA THR A 166 -14.96 16.17 -11.12
C THR A 166 -14.90 17.46 -10.29
N GLY A 167 -16.04 17.94 -9.75
CA GLY A 167 -16.10 19.24 -9.07
C GLY A 167 -15.92 20.45 -10.00
N GLY A 168 -16.05 20.22 -11.29
CA GLY A 168 -16.01 21.22 -12.35
C GLY A 168 -17.32 21.97 -12.52
N ASP A 169 -17.25 23.09 -13.24
CA ASP A 169 -18.39 23.93 -13.60
C ASP A 169 -18.73 23.78 -15.08
N PHE A 170 -20.01 24.01 -15.41
CA PHE A 170 -20.51 24.05 -16.77
C PHE A 170 -21.06 25.45 -17.08
N TYR A 171 -20.56 26.06 -18.15
CA TYR A 171 -20.96 27.39 -18.61
C TYR A 171 -21.48 27.31 -20.04
N GLU A 172 -22.63 27.96 -20.29
CA GLU A 172 -23.18 28.17 -21.63
C GLU A 172 -23.09 29.66 -21.98
N ILE A 173 -22.45 29.96 -23.11
CA ILE A 173 -22.27 31.32 -23.62
C ILE A 173 -23.02 31.45 -24.93
N LYS A 174 -23.91 32.45 -24.99
CA LYS A 174 -24.67 32.81 -26.18
C LYS A 174 -24.13 34.12 -26.72
N ASN A 175 -23.84 34.17 -28.03
CA ASN A 175 -23.43 35.34 -28.82
C ASN A 175 -21.92 35.58 -28.99
N LEU A 176 -21.18 34.61 -29.53
CA LEU A 176 -19.82 34.80 -30.07
C LEU A 176 -19.77 34.53 -31.60
N ILE A 177 -20.82 34.93 -32.30
CA ILE A 177 -21.00 34.58 -33.70
C ILE A 177 -19.95 35.29 -34.56
N SER A 178 -19.19 34.52 -35.35
CA SER A 178 -18.26 35.08 -36.32
C SER A 178 -18.98 36.01 -37.31
N LYS A 179 -18.42 37.20 -37.56
CA LYS A 179 -18.99 38.20 -38.49
C LYS A 179 -19.23 37.63 -39.91
N LYS A 180 -18.57 36.54 -40.28
CA LYS A 180 -18.71 35.86 -41.59
C LYS A 180 -20.05 35.14 -41.77
N ARG A 181 -20.80 34.80 -40.70
CA ARG A 181 -22.08 34.07 -40.79
C ARG A 181 -23.35 34.93 -40.89
N GLN A 182 -23.27 36.23 -40.55
CA GLN A 182 -24.44 37.12 -40.63
C GLN A 182 -25.16 37.16 -42.00
N PRO A 183 -24.50 36.99 -43.17
CA PRO A 183 -25.20 36.97 -44.47
C PRO A 183 -25.99 35.69 -44.77
N LEU A 184 -25.67 34.56 -44.12
CA LEU A 184 -26.26 33.24 -44.43
C LEU A 184 -27.50 32.93 -43.57
N LEU A 185 -27.60 33.51 -42.37
CA LEU A 185 -28.76 33.33 -41.48
C LEU A 185 -29.96 34.20 -41.90
N ASN A 186 -29.74 35.33 -42.57
CA ASN A 186 -30.81 36.23 -43.05
C ASN A 186 -31.60 35.69 -44.26
N LYS A 187 -31.48 34.41 -44.64
CA LYS A 187 -32.14 33.81 -45.81
C LYS A 187 -33.13 32.67 -45.51
N LYS A 188 -33.47 32.38 -44.25
CA LYS A 188 -34.51 31.39 -43.92
C LYS A 188 -35.81 32.04 -43.45
N GLU A 189 -36.75 31.99 -44.38
CA GLU A 189 -38.23 32.02 -44.33
C GLU A 189 -38.90 32.21 -42.96
N GLU A 190 -39.71 33.28 -42.90
CA GLU A 190 -40.76 33.51 -41.91
C GLU A 190 -41.87 32.46 -42.05
N SER A 191 -42.06 31.63 -41.01
CA SER A 191 -43.21 30.72 -40.83
C SER A 191 -43.64 30.76 -39.35
N PRO A 192 -44.76 31.42 -38.98
CA PRO A 192 -45.05 31.73 -37.57
C PRO A 192 -45.72 30.64 -36.71
N GLN A 193 -45.66 29.35 -37.06
CA GLN A 193 -46.46 28.31 -36.37
C GLN A 193 -45.70 27.20 -35.62
N GLU A 194 -44.37 27.11 -35.70
CA GLU A 194 -43.63 26.01 -35.05
C GLU A 194 -43.07 26.35 -33.65
N ASP A 195 -42.89 27.63 -33.33
CA ASP A 195 -42.27 28.08 -32.06
C ASP A 195 -43.11 27.78 -30.80
N ASN A 196 -44.42 27.60 -30.96
CA ASN A 196 -45.34 27.36 -29.83
C ASN A 196 -45.43 25.87 -29.43
N ILE A 197 -44.92 24.96 -30.28
CA ILE A 197 -44.88 23.51 -30.01
C ILE A 197 -43.52 23.12 -29.43
N ILE A 198 -42.43 23.72 -29.92
CA ILE A 198 -41.06 23.44 -29.45
C ILE A 198 -40.85 23.94 -28.01
N SER A 199 -41.36 25.12 -27.65
CA SER A 199 -41.29 25.64 -26.28
C SER A 199 -42.02 24.74 -25.26
N LYS A 200 -43.16 24.15 -25.64
CA LYS A 200 -43.92 23.22 -24.78
C LYS A 200 -43.28 21.84 -24.65
N LEU A 201 -42.50 21.39 -25.63
CA LEU A 201 -41.75 20.13 -25.58
C LEU A 201 -40.49 20.27 -24.71
N SER A 202 -39.77 21.39 -24.81
CA SER A 202 -38.58 21.67 -23.99
C SER A 202 -38.86 21.68 -22.49
N ASP A 203 -39.96 22.31 -22.05
CA ASP A 203 -40.37 22.32 -20.64
C ASP A 203 -40.81 20.94 -20.12
N LYS A 204 -41.32 20.07 -21.01
CA LYS A 204 -41.70 18.69 -20.68
C LYS A 204 -40.46 17.82 -20.49
N THR A 205 -39.45 17.98 -21.34
CA THR A 205 -38.18 17.22 -21.25
C THR A 205 -37.40 17.61 -19.99
N LYS A 206 -37.42 18.87 -19.58
CA LYS A 206 -36.81 19.34 -18.31
C LYS A 206 -37.45 18.71 -17.07
N ARG A 207 -38.78 18.54 -17.05
CA ARG A 207 -39.51 17.88 -15.94
C ARG A 207 -39.27 16.37 -15.88
N VAL A 208 -39.07 15.71 -17.02
CA VAL A 208 -38.74 14.28 -17.06
C VAL A 208 -37.29 14.05 -16.60
N ALA A 209 -36.36 14.94 -16.96
CA ALA A 209 -34.98 14.88 -16.48
C ALA A 209 -34.86 15.08 -14.97
N SER A 210 -35.63 15.99 -14.35
CA SER A 210 -35.63 16.17 -12.89
C SER A 210 -36.22 14.94 -12.16
N PHE A 211 -37.20 14.26 -12.76
CA PHE A 211 -37.80 13.05 -12.20
C PHE A 211 -36.86 11.83 -12.26
N LEU A 212 -36.10 11.68 -13.35
CA LEU A 212 -35.14 10.57 -13.52
C LEU A 212 -33.87 10.72 -12.66
N MET A 213 -33.58 11.93 -12.16
CA MET A 213 -32.37 12.23 -11.37
C MET A 213 -32.53 11.98 -9.87
N GLY A 214 -33.66 11.43 -9.41
CA GLY A 214 -33.80 10.93 -8.03
C GLY A 214 -33.69 11.99 -6.93
N GLU A 215 -34.09 13.23 -7.20
CA GLU A 215 -34.15 14.25 -6.14
C GLU A 215 -35.24 13.90 -5.11
N VAL A 216 -34.79 13.52 -3.92
CA VAL A 216 -35.66 13.36 -2.74
C VAL A 216 -36.25 14.74 -2.41
N VAL A 217 -37.56 14.85 -2.56
CA VAL A 217 -38.33 16.06 -2.24
C VAL A 217 -38.38 16.23 -0.72
N GLU A 218 -37.34 16.83 -0.15
CA GLU A 218 -37.47 17.49 1.15
C GLU A 218 -38.21 18.82 0.97
N LYS A 219 -39.28 18.99 1.75
CA LYS A 219 -40.16 20.17 1.75
C LYS A 219 -39.34 21.46 1.87
N LYS A 220 -39.27 22.26 0.80
CA LYS A 220 -38.79 23.65 0.86
C LYS A 220 -39.91 24.63 0.58
N GLY A 221 -39.98 25.63 1.44
CA GLY A 221 -40.75 26.85 1.23
C GLY A 221 -40.26 27.60 -0.01
N GLU A 222 -41.19 28.36 -0.57
CA GLU A 222 -41.05 29.18 -1.77
C GLU A 222 -39.78 30.06 -1.70
N LYS A 223 -38.79 29.77 -2.55
CA LYS A 223 -37.72 30.68 -2.92
C LYS A 223 -37.95 31.11 -4.36
N GLU A 224 -38.08 32.42 -4.56
CA GLU A 224 -38.18 33.08 -5.86
C GLU A 224 -36.96 32.72 -6.74
N GLU A 225 -37.21 32.13 -7.92
CA GLU A 225 -36.20 31.95 -8.96
C GLU A 225 -35.80 33.31 -9.55
N LYS A 226 -34.58 33.78 -9.24
CA LYS A 226 -33.95 34.92 -9.93
C LYS A 226 -33.56 34.50 -11.35
N LYS A 227 -34.06 35.23 -12.36
CA LYS A 227 -33.61 35.13 -13.75
C LYS A 227 -32.13 35.55 -13.85
N GLU A 228 -31.24 34.63 -14.22
CA GLU A 228 -29.82 34.96 -14.47
C GLU A 228 -29.64 35.75 -15.77
N GLU A 229 -28.81 36.80 -15.74
CA GLU A 229 -28.39 37.57 -16.91
C GLU A 229 -27.47 36.74 -17.83
N PRO A 230 -27.49 36.97 -19.17
CA PRO A 230 -26.64 36.24 -20.11
C PRO A 230 -25.15 36.50 -19.81
N LYS A 231 -24.37 35.43 -19.63
CA LYS A 231 -22.94 35.46 -19.30
C LYS A 231 -22.13 35.61 -20.59
N ASP A 232 -21.21 36.57 -20.63
CA ASP A 232 -20.23 36.71 -21.72
C ASP A 232 -18.96 35.88 -21.44
N LEU A 233 -18.13 35.65 -22.47
CA LEU A 233 -16.92 34.84 -22.32
C LEU A 233 -15.88 35.44 -21.35
N PRO A 234 -15.58 36.76 -21.39
CA PRO A 234 -14.67 37.37 -20.43
C PRO A 234 -15.10 37.14 -18.98
N SER A 235 -16.37 37.33 -18.62
CA SER A 235 -16.82 37.10 -17.24
C SER A 235 -16.80 35.63 -16.81
N VAL A 236 -16.96 34.70 -17.75
CA VAL A 236 -16.80 33.26 -17.46
C VAL A 236 -15.33 32.92 -17.23
N LEU A 237 -14.41 33.42 -18.07
CA LEU A 237 -12.99 33.19 -17.90
C LEU A 237 -12.44 33.87 -16.63
N GLU A 238 -12.92 35.06 -16.28
CA GLU A 238 -12.58 35.74 -15.00
C GLU A 238 -12.99 34.89 -13.78
N LYS A 239 -14.15 34.21 -13.86
CA LYS A 239 -14.57 33.27 -12.81
C LYS A 239 -13.69 32.02 -12.78
N LEU A 240 -13.34 31.48 -13.95
CA LEU A 240 -12.41 30.34 -14.07
C LEU A 240 -10.98 30.72 -13.64
N ALA A 241 -10.59 31.99 -13.72
CA ALA A 241 -9.30 32.50 -13.27
C ALA A 241 -9.12 32.35 -11.75
N LYS A 242 -10.20 32.33 -10.98
CA LYS A 242 -10.15 32.08 -9.53
C LYS A 242 -9.67 30.66 -9.22
N LYS A 243 -8.95 30.52 -8.12
CA LYS A 243 -8.51 29.22 -7.60
C LYS A 243 -9.72 28.41 -7.17
N LYS A 244 -9.72 27.11 -7.50
CA LYS A 244 -10.72 26.19 -6.94
C LYS A 244 -10.22 25.62 -5.63
N GLU A 245 -11.12 25.60 -4.64
CA GLU A 245 -10.89 24.84 -3.41
C GLU A 245 -10.99 23.35 -3.75
N LEU A 246 -10.05 22.57 -3.20
CA LEU A 246 -10.13 21.12 -3.33
C LEU A 246 -11.31 20.59 -2.52
N PRO A 247 -12.00 19.54 -3.02
CA PRO A 247 -12.99 18.82 -2.22
C PRO A 247 -12.38 18.43 -0.87
N ILE A 248 -13.09 18.72 0.22
CA ILE A 248 -12.65 18.37 1.57
C ILE A 248 -12.39 16.87 1.64
N GLY A 249 -11.19 16.47 2.06
CA GLY A 249 -10.79 15.07 2.21
C GLY A 249 -10.04 14.46 1.02
N LEU A 250 -9.80 15.20 -0.07
CA LEU A 250 -9.01 14.66 -1.20
C LEU A 250 -7.52 14.53 -0.87
N LEU A 251 -6.99 15.47 -0.11
CA LEU A 251 -5.61 15.52 0.40
C LEU A 251 -5.63 15.89 1.88
N ASP A 252 -4.84 15.19 2.69
CA ASP A 252 -4.62 15.54 4.10
C ASP A 252 -3.53 16.63 4.27
N GLU A 253 -3.19 16.96 5.52
CA GLU A 253 -2.16 17.97 5.84
C GLU A 253 -0.75 17.56 5.38
N ASP A 254 -0.52 16.26 5.15
CA ASP A 254 0.75 15.66 4.72
C ASP A 254 0.78 15.38 3.19
N ASP A 255 -0.15 15.95 2.42
CA ASP A 255 -0.33 15.71 0.97
C ASP A 255 -0.65 14.24 0.60
N ARG A 256 -1.18 13.47 1.54
CA ARG A 256 -1.61 12.09 1.30
C ARG A 256 -3.04 12.05 0.81
N MET A 257 -3.30 11.12 -0.09
CA MET A 257 -4.58 10.85 -0.72
C MET A 257 -5.27 9.69 -0.04
N ASP A 258 -6.59 9.78 0.10
CA ASP A 258 -7.41 8.61 0.38
C ASP A 258 -7.64 7.84 -0.94
N ILE A 259 -6.97 6.69 -1.10
CA ILE A 259 -7.06 5.87 -2.31
C ILE A 259 -7.93 4.66 -1.97
N PRO A 260 -9.17 4.59 -2.50
CA PRO A 260 -10.01 3.40 -2.39
C PRO A 260 -9.30 2.19 -2.98
N GLU A 261 -9.47 1.03 -2.36
CA GLU A 261 -8.78 -0.21 -2.72
C GLU A 261 -8.99 -0.63 -4.19
N GLN A 262 -10.20 -0.44 -4.73
CA GLN A 262 -10.52 -0.66 -6.15
C GLN A 262 -9.67 0.16 -7.13
N ASN A 263 -9.16 1.33 -6.70
CA ASN A 263 -8.32 2.18 -7.53
C ASN A 263 -6.83 1.89 -7.31
N MET A 264 -6.46 0.99 -6.40
CA MET A 264 -5.06 0.74 -6.04
C MET A 264 -4.23 0.24 -7.22
N ILE A 265 -4.80 -0.66 -8.01
CA ILE A 265 -4.17 -1.24 -9.21
C ILE A 265 -3.78 -0.16 -10.22
N PHE A 266 -4.58 0.91 -10.33
CA PHE A 266 -4.28 2.03 -11.22
C PHE A 266 -3.02 2.78 -10.76
N PHE A 267 -2.91 3.12 -9.47
CA PHE A 267 -1.74 3.81 -8.93
C PHE A 267 -0.49 2.93 -8.92
N GLU A 268 -0.65 1.63 -8.68
CA GLU A 268 0.44 0.67 -8.80
C GLU A 268 0.97 0.54 -10.23
N SER A 269 0.09 0.62 -11.22
CA SER A 269 0.45 0.60 -12.64
C SER A 269 1.10 1.91 -13.09
N LEU A 270 0.77 3.02 -12.41
CA LEU A 270 1.35 4.34 -12.66
C LEU A 270 2.75 4.49 -12.06
N ALA A 271 3.00 3.87 -10.91
CA ALA A 271 4.27 3.92 -10.20
C ALA A 271 5.36 3.10 -10.89
N ASP A 272 6.58 3.63 -10.95
CA ASP A 272 7.70 2.86 -11.50
C ASP A 272 8.33 1.93 -10.48
N GLN A 273 8.81 0.79 -10.96
CA GLN A 273 9.65 -0.08 -10.15
C GLN A 273 11.12 0.39 -10.24
N PRO A 274 11.79 0.65 -9.11
CA PRO A 274 13.23 0.90 -9.10
C PRO A 274 13.99 -0.28 -9.73
N LYS A 275 14.99 0.01 -10.56
CA LYS A 275 15.77 -1.00 -11.28
C LYS A 275 16.83 -1.60 -10.35
N PRO A 276 16.98 -2.93 -10.28
CA PRO A 276 18.13 -3.52 -9.58
C PRO A 276 19.42 -3.22 -10.34
N VAL A 277 20.49 -2.86 -9.62
CA VAL A 277 21.80 -2.57 -10.21
C VAL A 277 22.84 -3.57 -9.75
N GLU A 278 23.43 -4.29 -10.71
CA GLU A 278 24.54 -5.21 -10.48
C GLU A 278 25.88 -4.50 -10.71
N GLY A 279 26.85 -4.67 -9.80
CA GLY A 279 28.27 -4.55 -10.17
C GLY A 279 28.98 -3.18 -10.10
N GLN A 280 28.47 -2.16 -9.41
CA GLN A 280 29.22 -0.92 -9.18
C GLN A 280 29.49 -0.66 -7.69
N GLU A 281 30.75 -0.79 -7.27
CA GLU A 281 31.18 -0.67 -5.87
C GLU A 281 31.39 0.78 -5.40
N LYS A 282 31.40 1.76 -6.31
CA LYS A 282 31.90 3.12 -6.01
C LYS A 282 30.83 4.17 -5.74
N GLU A 283 29.55 3.84 -5.90
CA GLU A 283 28.48 4.83 -5.75
C GLU A 283 27.84 4.76 -4.35
N LYS A 284 27.49 5.93 -3.81
CA LYS A 284 26.90 6.08 -2.48
C LYS A 284 25.39 6.10 -2.58
N CYS A 285 24.70 5.46 -1.64
CA CYS A 285 23.25 5.60 -1.51
C CYS A 285 22.91 7.07 -1.18
N THR A 286 21.95 7.66 -1.88
CA THR A 286 21.58 9.09 -1.69
C THR A 286 20.79 9.35 -0.41
N ILE A 287 20.25 8.33 0.27
CA ILE A 287 19.51 8.48 1.54
C ILE A 287 20.47 8.46 2.73
N CYS A 288 21.33 7.45 2.84
CA CYS A 288 22.22 7.27 4.00
C CYS A 288 23.66 7.74 3.74
N PHE A 289 23.99 8.12 2.50
CA PHE A 289 25.33 8.56 2.06
C PHE A 289 26.46 7.54 2.27
N THR A 290 26.13 6.27 2.56
CA THR A 290 27.11 5.18 2.67
C THR A 290 27.28 4.46 1.35
N TYR A 291 28.45 3.86 1.15
CA TYR A 291 28.72 3.00 0.01
C TYR A 291 27.85 1.76 0.07
N VAL A 292 27.37 1.35 -1.09
CA VAL A 292 26.50 0.19 -1.21
C VAL A 292 27.36 -1.06 -1.22
N SER A 293 27.38 -1.79 -0.10
CA SER A 293 28.20 -3.00 0.09
C SER A 293 27.77 -4.12 -0.87
N LYS A 294 28.63 -5.13 -1.08
CA LYS A 294 28.35 -6.25 -1.99
C LYS A 294 27.13 -7.08 -1.61
N ASN A 295 26.79 -7.10 -0.31
CA ASN A 295 25.76 -7.97 0.23
C ASN A 295 24.38 -7.29 0.29
N GLN A 296 24.28 -6.00 -0.07
CA GLN A 296 23.02 -5.26 0.00
C GLN A 296 22.42 -5.03 -1.39
N GLU A 297 21.14 -5.36 -1.55
CA GLU A 297 20.41 -5.16 -2.80
C GLU A 297 20.31 -3.67 -3.15
N LYS A 298 20.79 -3.33 -4.34
CA LYS A 298 20.88 -1.95 -4.84
C LYS A 298 19.73 -1.65 -5.79
N LEU A 299 19.11 -0.50 -5.63
CA LEU A 299 18.03 -0.04 -6.49
C LEU A 299 18.36 1.35 -7.07
N GLU A 300 18.04 1.54 -8.34
CA GLU A 300 18.18 2.81 -9.08
C GLU A 300 16.80 3.37 -9.43
N CYS A 301 16.61 4.66 -9.20
CA CYS A 301 15.40 5.33 -9.70
C CYS A 301 15.47 5.45 -11.23
N PRO A 302 14.45 5.00 -11.98
CA PRO A 302 14.47 5.01 -13.45
C PRO A 302 14.40 6.40 -14.09
N HIS A 303 14.18 7.45 -13.29
CA HIS A 303 14.00 8.82 -13.76
C HIS A 303 15.18 9.77 -13.48
N CYS A 304 15.89 9.57 -12.38
CA CYS A 304 17.00 10.45 -11.98
C CYS A 304 18.29 9.69 -11.69
N ASP A 305 18.32 8.39 -12.03
CA ASP A 305 19.47 7.48 -11.95
C ASP A 305 20.14 7.48 -10.56
N SER A 306 19.39 7.83 -9.53
CA SER A 306 19.90 7.90 -8.16
C SER A 306 19.86 6.52 -7.54
N LEU A 307 20.96 6.15 -6.88
CA LEU A 307 21.11 4.85 -6.24
C LEU A 307 20.69 4.84 -4.77
N TYR A 308 20.06 3.73 -4.37
CA TYR A 308 19.53 3.51 -3.05
C TYR A 308 19.83 2.09 -2.55
N HIS A 309 20.10 1.94 -1.26
CA HIS A 309 19.88 0.65 -0.60
C HIS A 309 18.38 0.35 -0.63
N LYS A 310 17.99 -0.88 -0.98
CA LYS A 310 16.59 -1.29 -0.95
C LYS A 310 15.93 -1.06 0.42
N ILE A 311 16.64 -1.32 1.51
CA ILE A 311 16.18 -1.05 2.89
C ILE A 311 16.01 0.45 3.13
N CYS A 312 16.97 1.29 2.73
CA CYS A 312 16.85 2.75 2.90
C CYS A 312 15.63 3.30 2.15
N LEU A 313 15.36 2.79 0.96
CA LEU A 313 14.21 3.18 0.16
C LEU A 313 12.89 2.74 0.81
N ALA A 314 12.83 1.54 1.41
CA ALA A 314 11.67 1.09 2.18
C ALA A 314 11.43 1.89 3.48
N ILE A 315 12.50 2.34 4.15
CA ILE A 315 12.39 3.24 5.30
C ILE A 315 11.86 4.61 4.83
N TRP A 316 12.37 5.13 3.72
CA TRP A 316 11.93 6.39 3.12
C TRP A 316 10.46 6.35 2.70
N ALA A 317 9.98 5.20 2.22
CA ALA A 317 8.59 5.01 1.83
C ALA A 317 7.63 5.46 2.94
N LYS A 318 7.96 5.21 4.22
CA LYS A 318 7.17 5.63 5.40
C LYS A 318 6.92 7.13 5.50
N ASN A 319 7.78 7.96 4.94
CA ASN A 319 7.65 9.43 5.02
C ASN A 319 7.12 10.06 3.73
N SER A 320 6.96 9.27 2.67
CA SER A 320 6.72 9.79 1.31
C SER A 320 5.68 8.99 0.54
N TYR A 321 4.96 8.10 1.22
CA TYR A 321 3.88 7.33 0.61
C TYR A 321 2.70 8.24 0.26
N ILE A 322 2.00 7.92 -0.82
CA ILE A 322 0.89 8.74 -1.32
C ILE A 322 -0.45 8.45 -0.63
N SER A 323 -0.60 7.32 0.06
CA SER A 323 -1.81 6.94 0.79
C SER A 323 -1.53 5.98 1.93
N ASP A 324 -2.22 6.12 3.06
CA ASP A 324 -2.12 5.22 4.21
C ASP A 324 -2.46 3.76 3.82
N ALA A 325 -3.37 3.58 2.85
CA ALA A 325 -3.76 2.27 2.32
C ALA A 325 -2.67 1.62 1.44
N ALA A 326 -1.67 2.39 0.98
CA ALA A 326 -0.60 1.93 0.10
C ALA A 326 0.77 2.49 0.48
N PRO A 327 1.33 2.06 1.62
CA PRO A 327 2.68 2.47 2.03
C PRO A 327 3.77 2.02 1.06
N HIS A 328 3.46 1.10 0.14
CA HIS A 328 4.36 0.61 -0.90
C HIS A 328 4.44 1.50 -2.14
N LEU A 329 3.57 2.50 -2.26
CA LEU A 329 3.58 3.53 -3.29
C LEU A 329 4.07 4.85 -2.71
N PHE A 330 5.27 5.28 -3.10
CA PHE A 330 5.95 6.40 -2.45
C PHE A 330 6.80 7.23 -3.42
N ARG A 331 7.16 8.45 -3.02
CA ARG A 331 7.89 9.39 -3.87
C ARG A 331 9.40 9.20 -3.74
N CYS A 332 10.10 9.20 -4.88
CA CYS A 332 11.55 9.16 -4.93
C CYS A 332 12.17 10.31 -4.10
N PRO A 333 13.17 10.06 -3.24
CA PRO A 333 13.79 11.12 -2.42
C PRO A 333 14.42 12.26 -3.22
N ASN A 334 14.92 11.97 -4.44
CA ASN A 334 15.63 12.95 -5.25
C ASN A 334 14.72 13.69 -6.24
N CYS A 335 13.95 12.94 -7.05
CA CYS A 335 13.15 13.52 -8.13
C CYS A 335 11.63 13.49 -7.90
N TYR A 336 11.17 13.02 -6.74
CA TYR A 336 9.74 12.90 -6.39
C TYR A 336 8.87 12.07 -7.36
N THR A 337 9.49 11.32 -8.28
CA THR A 337 8.74 10.40 -9.13
C THR A 337 8.12 9.29 -8.26
N LEU A 338 6.88 8.93 -8.54
CA LEU A 338 6.16 7.86 -7.85
C LEU A 338 6.82 6.50 -8.15
N LEU A 339 7.27 5.84 -7.10
CA LEU A 339 7.93 4.54 -7.11
C LEU A 339 7.06 3.51 -6.38
N ARG A 340 7.23 2.24 -6.76
CA ARG A 340 6.64 1.08 -6.08
C ARG A 340 7.73 0.10 -5.63
N LEU A 341 7.61 -0.37 -4.39
CA LEU A 341 8.37 -1.51 -3.88
C LEU A 341 7.43 -2.65 -3.50
N ASP A 342 8.00 -3.82 -3.22
CA ASP A 342 7.24 -4.95 -2.70
C ASP A 342 6.58 -4.60 -1.35
N LYS A 343 5.27 -4.84 -1.25
CA LYS A 343 4.47 -4.50 -0.08
C LYS A 343 4.92 -5.27 1.17
N GLN A 344 5.17 -6.58 1.03
CA GLN A 344 5.59 -7.43 2.14
C GLN A 344 6.96 -6.98 2.68
N PHE A 345 7.87 -6.63 1.78
CA PHE A 345 9.19 -6.11 2.13
C PHE A 345 9.10 -4.80 2.92
N ILE A 346 8.28 -3.84 2.47
CA ILE A 346 8.09 -2.58 3.20
C ILE A 346 7.49 -2.83 4.59
N GLU A 347 6.46 -3.66 4.69
CA GLU A 347 5.87 -4.00 5.99
C GLU A 347 6.88 -4.66 6.93
N LEU A 348 7.72 -5.56 6.41
CA LEU A 348 8.77 -6.23 7.18
C LEU A 348 9.80 -5.22 7.73
N VAL A 349 10.28 -4.31 6.87
CA VAL A 349 11.23 -3.25 7.24
C VAL A 349 10.62 -2.25 8.22
N GLN A 350 9.34 -1.92 8.09
CA GLN A 350 8.67 -0.97 8.98
C GLN A 350 8.28 -1.57 10.35
N LYS A 351 7.98 -2.88 10.40
CA LYS A 351 7.65 -3.60 11.65
C LYS A 351 8.90 -3.88 12.50
N THR A 352 10.07 -4.00 11.88
CA THR A 352 11.35 -4.18 12.57
C THR A 352 11.78 -2.84 13.18
N LYS A 353 11.47 -2.64 14.48
CA LYS A 353 11.80 -1.40 15.24
C LYS A 353 13.30 -1.11 15.35
N THR A 354 14.15 -2.08 15.04
CA THR A 354 15.60 -1.96 15.03
C THR A 354 16.05 -1.93 13.56
N PRO A 355 16.87 -0.96 13.11
CA PRO A 355 17.43 -1.01 11.78
C PRO A 355 18.18 -2.33 11.61
N VAL A 356 17.68 -3.17 10.71
CA VAL A 356 18.15 -4.54 10.40
C VAL A 356 19.62 -4.57 9.93
N ILE A 357 20.23 -3.40 9.72
CA ILE A 357 21.62 -3.23 9.26
C ILE A 357 22.62 -3.97 10.16
N GLU A 358 22.38 -4.12 11.46
CA GLU A 358 23.30 -4.85 12.36
C GLU A 358 23.01 -6.36 12.50
N MET A 359 21.85 -6.85 12.05
CA MET A 359 21.46 -8.25 12.27
C MET A 359 21.83 -9.18 11.10
N LEU A 360 21.85 -8.69 9.86
CA LEU A 360 22.09 -9.53 8.69
C LEU A 360 23.57 -9.94 8.52
N ASP A 361 24.52 -9.11 8.96
CA ASP A 361 25.95 -9.45 8.83
C ASP A 361 26.40 -10.54 9.82
N LEU A 362 25.64 -10.85 10.88
CA LEU A 362 26.04 -11.86 11.88
C LEU A 362 25.45 -13.26 11.63
N GLU A 363 24.24 -13.36 11.07
CA GLU A 363 23.53 -14.65 10.90
C GLU A 363 24.04 -15.44 9.70
N ASP A 364 24.42 -14.78 8.59
CA ASP A 364 24.94 -15.44 7.39
C ASP A 364 26.33 -16.07 7.63
N LEU A 365 27.21 -15.37 8.36
CA LEU A 365 28.52 -15.89 8.77
C LEU A 365 28.43 -17.13 9.68
N LEU A 366 27.43 -17.18 10.57
CA LEU A 366 27.22 -18.30 11.50
C LEU A 366 26.60 -19.52 10.82
N LEU A 367 25.76 -19.33 9.80
CA LEU A 367 25.15 -20.42 9.05
C LEU A 367 26.15 -21.09 8.10
N GLU A 368 27.04 -20.32 7.48
CA GLU A 368 28.11 -20.87 6.63
C GLU A 368 29.20 -21.61 7.41
N GLU A 369 29.61 -21.11 8.59
CA GLU A 369 30.49 -21.88 9.50
C GLU A 369 29.81 -23.17 10.00
N TYR A 370 28.49 -23.12 10.26
CA TYR A 370 27.73 -24.30 10.68
C TYR A 370 27.60 -25.34 9.55
N LEU A 371 27.30 -24.91 8.33
CA LEU A 371 27.21 -25.80 7.16
C LEU A 371 28.58 -26.41 6.81
N GLN A 372 29.67 -25.64 6.89
CA GLN A 372 31.03 -26.17 6.73
C GLN A 372 31.39 -27.16 7.85
N SER A 373 30.90 -26.95 9.08
CA SER A 373 31.11 -27.90 10.17
C SER A 373 30.37 -29.23 9.93
N LEU A 374 29.16 -29.19 9.38
CA LEU A 374 28.36 -30.37 9.03
C LEU A 374 28.96 -31.16 7.86
N GLU A 375 29.62 -30.49 6.92
CA GLU A 375 30.32 -31.13 5.80
C GLU A 375 31.68 -31.73 6.20
N SER A 376 32.25 -31.29 7.33
CA SER A 376 33.54 -31.75 7.84
C SER A 376 33.47 -32.99 8.76
N GLU A 377 32.27 -33.42 9.17
CA GLU A 377 32.10 -34.64 9.96
C GLU A 377 31.97 -35.88 9.05
N GLU A 378 32.94 -36.79 9.21
CA GLU A 378 33.19 -38.00 8.43
C GLU A 378 31.93 -38.80 8.02
N GLY A 379 31.70 -38.88 6.71
CA GLY A 379 30.71 -39.79 6.12
C GLY A 379 31.09 -41.27 6.34
N PRO A 380 30.10 -42.19 6.43
CA PRO A 380 30.34 -43.59 6.77
C PRO A 380 31.12 -44.34 5.68
N SER A 381 32.18 -45.03 6.07
CA SER A 381 32.96 -45.91 5.19
C SER A 381 32.14 -47.15 4.77
N LEU A 382 31.91 -47.31 3.47
CA LEU A 382 31.29 -48.49 2.87
C LEU A 382 32.24 -49.69 2.93
N VAL A 383 31.88 -50.69 3.73
CA VAL A 383 32.48 -52.04 3.70
C VAL A 383 31.79 -52.84 2.59
N SER A 384 32.54 -53.14 1.53
CA SER A 384 32.09 -53.99 0.42
C SER A 384 32.02 -55.46 0.85
N THR A 385 30.82 -56.06 0.83
CA THR A 385 30.64 -57.52 0.86
C THR A 385 30.15 -58.00 -0.50
N GLU A 386 30.87 -58.97 -1.06
CA GLU A 386 30.62 -59.61 -2.36
C GLU A 386 29.28 -60.35 -2.38
N ASP A 387 28.42 -60.04 -3.36
CA ASP A 387 27.21 -60.81 -3.66
C ASP A 387 27.43 -61.75 -4.85
N THR A 388 27.01 -63.00 -4.65
CA THR A 388 27.49 -64.21 -5.35
C THR A 388 26.51 -64.75 -6.39
N PHE A 389 25.52 -63.97 -6.82
CA PHE A 389 24.48 -64.46 -7.72
C PHE A 389 24.11 -63.45 -8.82
N SER A 390 24.78 -63.52 -9.96
CA SER A 390 24.11 -63.37 -11.27
C SER A 390 24.94 -63.95 -12.42
N PRO A 391 24.32 -64.75 -13.32
CA PRO A 391 25.02 -65.47 -14.38
C PRO A 391 25.11 -64.69 -15.72
N SER A 392 26.32 -64.68 -16.27
CA SER A 392 26.73 -64.84 -17.68
C SER A 392 25.96 -64.14 -18.83
N GLU A 393 26.62 -63.14 -19.43
CA GLU A 393 27.16 -63.08 -20.83
C GLU A 393 26.23 -63.34 -22.05
N PRO A 394 26.55 -62.83 -23.29
CA PRO A 394 27.90 -62.50 -23.78
C PRO A 394 28.09 -61.19 -24.57
N GLU A 395 29.36 -60.78 -24.51
CA GLU A 395 30.25 -60.17 -25.51
C GLU A 395 29.69 -59.76 -26.89
N GLU A 396 30.04 -58.55 -27.34
CA GLU A 396 30.83 -58.40 -28.57
C GLU A 396 31.60 -57.06 -28.60
N SER A 397 32.81 -57.18 -29.12
CA SER A 397 33.92 -56.23 -29.13
C SER A 397 33.88 -55.23 -30.29
N GLU A 398 34.54 -54.08 -30.16
CA GLU A 398 35.57 -53.68 -31.13
C GLU A 398 36.51 -52.58 -30.61
N LYS A 399 37.82 -52.82 -30.85
CA LYS A 399 38.97 -51.97 -30.56
C LYS A 399 39.25 -51.07 -31.76
N VAL A 400 39.66 -49.81 -31.57
CA VAL A 400 40.80 -49.24 -32.32
C VAL A 400 41.56 -48.21 -31.46
N LYS A 401 42.89 -48.38 -31.45
CA LYS A 401 43.93 -47.54 -30.82
C LYS A 401 44.18 -46.25 -31.59
N GLY A 402 44.68 -45.20 -30.92
CA GLY A 402 45.25 -44.03 -31.58
C GLY A 402 46.01 -43.11 -30.63
N GLU A 403 47.31 -43.35 -30.56
CA GLU A 403 48.36 -42.68 -29.79
C GLU A 403 48.68 -41.22 -30.22
N LEU A 404 49.25 -40.47 -29.27
CA LEU A 404 50.38 -39.51 -29.39
C LEU A 404 50.14 -37.98 -29.53
N LEU A 405 50.69 -37.32 -28.50
CA LEU A 405 51.60 -36.17 -28.47
C LEU A 405 51.08 -34.77 -28.12
N ALA A 406 51.72 -34.26 -27.08
CA ALA A 406 51.68 -32.93 -26.52
C ALA A 406 52.41 -31.92 -27.40
N GLU A 407 51.85 -30.71 -27.48
CA GLU A 407 52.62 -29.46 -27.54
C GLU A 407 51.92 -28.45 -26.62
N THR A 408 52.67 -27.89 -25.68
CA THR A 408 52.28 -26.78 -24.82
C THR A 408 52.54 -25.48 -25.56
N PRO A 409 51.57 -24.55 -25.68
CA PRO A 409 51.87 -23.18 -26.10
C PRO A 409 52.23 -22.33 -24.88
N GLU A 410 53.37 -21.65 -24.99
CA GLU A 410 53.90 -20.64 -24.06
C GLU A 410 52.83 -19.58 -23.73
N GLU A 411 52.65 -19.30 -22.43
CA GLU A 411 51.83 -18.21 -21.93
C GLU A 411 52.46 -16.86 -22.30
N VAL A 412 51.79 -16.11 -23.17
CA VAL A 412 52.06 -14.68 -23.40
C VAL A 412 51.43 -13.90 -22.23
N PRO A 413 52.11 -12.92 -21.61
CA PRO A 413 51.55 -12.16 -20.50
C PRO A 413 50.34 -11.36 -20.99
N VAL A 414 49.20 -11.55 -20.33
CA VAL A 414 47.97 -10.79 -20.60
C VAL A 414 48.19 -9.35 -20.12
N ASP A 415 48.33 -8.41 -21.06
CA ASP A 415 48.32 -6.98 -20.76
C ASP A 415 46.94 -6.58 -20.24
N GLU A 416 46.88 -5.94 -19.06
CA GLU A 416 45.63 -5.43 -18.45
C GLU A 416 44.81 -4.59 -19.46
N LEU A 417 43.51 -4.89 -19.51
CA LEU A 417 42.51 -4.17 -20.31
C LEU A 417 42.49 -2.68 -19.93
N LYS A 418 42.81 -1.81 -20.89
CA LYS A 418 42.86 -0.35 -20.71
C LYS A 418 41.88 0.35 -21.63
N MET A 419 41.14 1.30 -21.06
CA MET A 419 40.23 2.18 -21.79
C MET A 419 41.02 3.34 -22.41
N ILE A 420 40.83 3.55 -23.71
CA ILE A 420 41.44 4.62 -24.52
C ILE A 420 40.35 5.35 -25.28
N TRP A 421 40.50 6.67 -25.41
CA TRP A 421 39.57 7.50 -26.17
C TRP A 421 40.07 7.62 -27.61
N CYS A 422 39.24 7.26 -28.58
CA CYS A 422 39.57 7.39 -30.00
C CYS A 422 39.75 8.87 -30.35
N PRO A 423 40.93 9.31 -30.83
CA PRO A 423 41.20 10.72 -31.10
C PRO A 423 40.40 11.29 -32.28
N ASN A 424 39.72 10.44 -33.06
CA ASN A 424 38.92 10.89 -34.20
C ASN A 424 37.46 11.18 -33.85
N CYS A 425 36.86 10.41 -32.95
CA CYS A 425 35.42 10.50 -32.65
C CYS A 425 35.11 10.54 -31.15
N ASN A 426 36.14 10.56 -30.30
CA ASN A 426 36.05 10.48 -28.84
C ASN A 426 35.18 9.31 -28.35
N ALA A 427 35.15 8.20 -29.08
CA ALA A 427 34.56 6.97 -28.56
C ALA A 427 35.58 6.29 -27.64
N MET A 428 35.14 5.95 -26.43
CA MET A 428 35.93 5.15 -25.50
C MET A 428 35.94 3.69 -25.96
N ILE A 429 37.13 3.13 -26.14
CA ILE A 429 37.38 1.78 -26.67
C ILE A 429 38.47 1.10 -25.84
N THR A 430 38.52 -0.22 -25.84
CA THR A 430 39.56 -0.98 -25.13
C THR A 430 40.80 -1.14 -26.02
N ASN A 431 41.97 -1.27 -25.40
CA ASN A 431 43.25 -1.53 -26.08
C ASN A 431 43.30 -2.87 -26.86
N GLU A 432 42.31 -3.75 -26.67
CA GLU A 432 42.11 -4.98 -27.44
C GLU A 432 41.79 -4.72 -28.90
N PHE A 433 41.09 -3.62 -29.22
CA PHE A 433 40.70 -3.35 -30.59
C PHE A 433 41.80 -2.58 -31.34
N PRO A 434 42.29 -3.09 -32.49
CA PRO A 434 43.23 -2.37 -33.35
C PRO A 434 42.60 -1.18 -34.06
N GLU A 435 41.26 -1.11 -34.10
CA GLU A 435 40.49 -0.08 -34.79
C GLU A 435 39.34 0.41 -33.91
N CYS A 436 39.00 1.70 -34.01
CA CYS A 436 37.83 2.23 -33.31
C CYS A 436 36.55 1.63 -33.90
N THR A 437 35.78 0.92 -33.08
CA THR A 437 34.51 0.28 -33.47
C THR A 437 33.46 1.26 -33.99
N ARG A 438 33.54 2.54 -33.62
CA ARG A 438 32.60 3.58 -34.08
C ARG A 438 32.97 4.21 -35.42
N CYS A 439 34.25 4.47 -35.68
CA CYS A 439 34.67 5.22 -36.88
C CYS A 439 35.64 4.47 -37.80
N GLY A 440 36.02 3.23 -37.48
CA GLY A 440 36.91 2.39 -38.29
C GLY A 440 38.36 2.86 -38.39
N ARG A 441 38.80 3.82 -37.56
CA ARG A 441 40.19 4.31 -37.60
C ARG A 441 41.11 3.34 -36.87
N LYS A 442 42.18 2.90 -37.53
CA LYS A 442 43.31 2.17 -36.91
C LYS A 442 43.97 3.02 -35.83
N LEU A 443 44.04 2.50 -34.61
CA LEU A 443 44.73 3.13 -33.48
C LEU A 443 46.23 2.83 -33.58
N THR A 444 47.06 3.85 -33.48
CA THR A 444 48.52 3.69 -33.47
C THR A 444 49.01 3.26 -32.07
N LEU A 445 50.23 2.73 -31.99
CA LEU A 445 50.87 2.40 -30.71
C LEU A 445 51.05 3.63 -29.80
N GLU A 446 51.19 4.82 -30.38
CA GLU A 446 51.28 6.08 -29.63
C GLU A 446 49.93 6.49 -29.02
N ASP A 447 48.81 6.28 -29.74
CA ASP A 447 47.45 6.51 -29.22
C ASP A 447 47.16 5.63 -27.98
N ARG A 448 47.86 4.50 -27.83
CA ARG A 448 47.70 3.54 -26.74
C ARG A 448 48.51 3.87 -25.48
N GLN A 449 49.49 4.77 -25.55
CA GLN A 449 50.46 5.01 -24.46
C GLN A 449 50.30 6.35 -23.71
N LEU A 450 49.39 7.23 -24.13
CA LEU A 450 49.33 8.63 -23.66
C LEU A 450 48.71 8.88 -22.26
N SER A 451 48.38 7.87 -21.46
CA SER A 451 47.65 8.03 -20.19
C SER A 451 48.52 8.19 -18.92
N ARG A 452 49.84 8.38 -19.04
CA ARG A 452 50.78 8.15 -17.93
C ARG A 452 51.39 9.37 -17.22
N ALA A 453 50.88 10.59 -17.38
CA ALA A 453 51.57 11.77 -16.86
C ALA A 453 50.68 12.79 -16.11
N THR A 454 49.98 12.38 -15.04
CA THR A 454 49.55 13.28 -13.94
C THR A 454 49.19 12.48 -12.68
N SER A 455 50.13 12.30 -11.73
CA SER A 455 49.81 12.18 -10.30
C SER A 455 51.10 12.18 -9.46
N SER A 456 51.25 13.17 -8.58
CA SER A 456 51.89 13.11 -7.25
C SER A 456 52.42 14.47 -6.79
N THR A 457 51.55 15.31 -6.24
CA THR A 457 51.84 16.25 -5.14
C THR A 457 50.50 16.66 -4.52
N GLU A 458 50.16 16.11 -3.34
CA GLU A 458 48.99 16.56 -2.58
C GLU A 458 49.22 18.00 -2.10
N THR A 459 48.24 18.87 -2.33
CA THR A 459 48.34 20.30 -2.00
C THR A 459 47.59 20.60 -0.70
N PRO A 460 48.00 21.64 0.07
CA PRO A 460 47.32 22.03 1.30
C PRO A 460 45.80 22.23 1.16
N ALA A 461 45.33 22.60 -0.04
CA ALA A 461 43.90 22.76 -0.34
C ALA A 461 43.10 21.45 -0.23
N GLU A 462 43.71 20.29 -0.52
CA GLU A 462 43.02 18.99 -0.42
C GLU A 462 42.78 18.59 1.04
N SER A 463 43.69 18.98 1.94
CA SER A 463 43.52 18.74 3.38
C SER A 463 42.39 19.57 4.01
N GLU A 464 42.18 20.79 3.51
CA GLU A 464 41.14 21.70 3.98
C GLU A 464 39.74 21.26 3.48
N ILE A 465 39.67 20.75 2.24
CA ILE A 465 38.46 20.13 1.69
C ILE A 465 38.08 18.88 2.48
N LEU A 466 39.04 18.03 2.83
CA LEU A 466 38.79 16.82 3.62
C LEU A 466 38.20 17.17 5.00
N ARG A 467 38.79 18.15 5.69
CA ARG A 467 38.30 18.63 6.99
C ARG A 467 36.88 19.21 6.90
N THR A 468 36.59 19.98 5.85
CA THR A 468 35.25 20.56 5.63
C THR A 468 34.21 19.47 5.40
N ASN A 469 34.56 18.41 4.68
CA ASN A 469 33.68 17.26 4.45
C ASN A 469 33.38 16.47 5.73
N GLU A 470 34.37 16.29 6.61
CA GLU A 470 34.20 15.63 7.90
C GLU A 470 33.25 16.41 8.82
N ILE A 471 33.43 17.75 8.90
CA ILE A 471 32.55 18.61 9.69
C ILE A 471 31.11 18.58 9.15
N THR A 472 30.95 18.63 7.83
CA THR A 472 29.63 18.57 7.18
C THR A 472 28.92 17.24 7.44
N ALA A 473 29.66 16.11 7.46
CA ALA A 473 29.09 14.80 7.78
C ALA A 473 28.60 14.72 9.24
N GLU A 474 29.36 15.26 10.19
CA GLU A 474 28.97 15.30 11.61
C GLU A 474 27.75 16.22 11.84
N ILE A 475 27.68 17.37 11.16
CA ILE A 475 26.50 18.25 11.17
C ILE A 475 25.25 17.48 10.73
N ASN A 476 25.32 16.74 9.62
CA ASN A 476 24.16 15.99 9.10
C ASN A 476 23.71 14.87 10.05
N LYS A 477 24.67 14.17 10.68
CA LYS A 477 24.37 13.17 11.72
C LYS A 477 23.65 13.79 12.92
N LEU A 478 24.17 14.91 13.44
CA LEU A 478 23.56 15.61 14.57
C LEU A 478 22.16 16.15 14.22
N ARG A 479 21.92 16.59 12.98
CA ARG A 479 20.60 17.07 12.51
C ARG A 479 19.53 15.98 12.60
N VAL A 480 19.86 14.76 12.19
CA VAL A 480 18.94 13.60 12.28
C VAL A 480 18.64 13.27 13.75
N GLN A 481 19.66 13.31 14.60
CA GLN A 481 19.50 13.05 16.03
C GLN A 481 18.65 14.12 16.72
N ALA A 482 18.94 15.41 16.49
CA ALA A 482 18.16 16.52 17.04
C ALA A 482 16.67 16.46 16.64
N LYS A 483 16.37 16.12 15.38
CA LYS A 483 14.99 15.91 14.91
C LYS A 483 14.32 14.70 15.57
N THR A 484 15.09 13.63 15.83
CA THR A 484 14.59 12.43 16.52
C THR A 484 14.24 12.76 17.97
N ASP A 485 15.13 13.46 18.68
CA ASP A 485 14.91 13.88 20.07
C ASP A 485 13.72 14.85 20.19
N MET A 486 13.54 15.72 19.19
CA MET A 486 12.38 16.61 19.13
C MET A 486 11.06 15.83 18.99
N LYS A 487 11.05 14.71 18.24
CA LYS A 487 9.89 13.82 18.10
C LYS A 487 9.62 12.99 19.35
N SER A 488 10.66 12.60 20.11
CA SER A 488 10.51 11.91 21.40
C SER A 488 10.24 12.86 22.57
N GLU A 489 10.02 14.15 22.29
CA GLU A 489 9.84 15.23 23.27
C GLU A 489 11.02 15.39 24.24
N ASP A 490 12.23 14.95 23.89
CA ASP A 490 13.45 15.20 24.66
C ASP A 490 14.11 16.50 24.19
N TYR A 491 13.43 17.61 24.50
CA TYR A 491 13.82 18.93 24.00
C TYR A 491 15.18 19.40 24.52
N THR A 492 15.64 18.90 25.67
CA THR A 492 16.96 19.22 26.23
C THR A 492 18.07 18.65 25.34
N GLU A 493 17.95 17.37 24.98
CA GLU A 493 18.90 16.71 24.09
C GLU A 493 18.85 17.28 22.67
N ALA A 494 17.65 17.60 22.17
CA ALA A 494 17.48 18.27 20.87
C ALA A 494 18.19 19.63 20.84
N LEU A 495 18.07 20.43 21.92
CA LEU A 495 18.74 21.73 22.05
C LEU A 495 20.26 21.59 22.10
N ASN A 496 20.79 20.68 22.92
CA ASN A 496 22.23 20.44 23.03
C ASN A 496 22.84 20.07 21.66
N LYS A 497 22.15 19.23 20.88
CA LYS A 497 22.60 18.84 19.54
C LYS A 497 22.50 19.99 18.53
N ALA A 498 21.43 20.79 18.58
CA ALA A 498 21.29 21.97 17.73
C ALA A 498 22.37 23.04 18.01
N GLU A 499 22.72 23.25 19.28
CA GLU A 499 23.81 24.14 19.68
C GLU A 499 25.17 23.63 19.18
N LYS A 500 25.41 22.32 19.24
CA LYS A 500 26.63 21.70 18.67
C LYS A 500 26.70 21.84 17.14
N ILE A 501 25.57 21.70 16.43
CA ILE A 501 25.53 21.97 14.98
C ILE A 501 25.86 23.43 14.70
N LEU A 502 25.33 24.35 15.50
CA LEU A 502 25.60 25.77 15.36
C LEU A 502 27.09 26.08 15.56
N GLU A 503 27.78 25.41 16.49
CA GLU A 503 29.23 25.51 16.68
C GLU A 503 30.01 25.00 15.46
N LEU A 504 29.70 23.79 14.99
CA LEU A 504 30.35 23.19 13.81
C LEU A 504 30.12 24.00 12.52
N SER A 505 28.94 24.58 12.35
CA SER A 505 28.62 25.41 11.17
C SER A 505 29.42 26.71 11.12
N LYS A 506 29.86 27.23 12.28
CA LYS A 506 30.76 28.39 12.33
C LYS A 506 32.18 28.03 11.92
N GLU A 507 32.61 26.79 12.14
CA GLU A 507 33.94 26.31 11.71
C GLU A 507 34.08 26.22 10.19
N ILE A 508 32.98 25.98 9.47
CA ILE A 508 32.95 25.90 7.99
C ILE A 508 32.36 27.16 7.32
N GLU A 509 32.09 28.22 8.10
CA GLU A 509 31.52 29.49 7.63
C GLU A 509 30.18 29.35 6.86
N ASP A 510 29.35 28.37 7.21
CA ASP A 510 28.03 28.15 6.57
C ASP A 510 26.93 28.93 7.28
N GLU A 511 26.56 30.10 6.75
CA GLU A 511 25.52 30.97 7.34
C GLU A 511 24.10 30.41 7.24
N ASP A 512 23.81 29.56 6.26
CA ASP A 512 22.46 29.05 6.04
C ASP A 512 22.12 27.98 7.07
N ILE A 513 23.07 27.09 7.37
CA ILE A 513 22.95 26.14 8.49
C ILE A 513 22.78 26.89 9.81
N GLN A 514 23.49 27.99 10.03
CA GLN A 514 23.36 28.79 11.25
C GLN A 514 21.95 29.37 11.41
N LYS A 515 21.40 29.99 10.35
CA LYS A 515 20.04 30.54 10.37
C LYS A 515 19.00 29.46 10.62
N GLU A 516 19.12 28.31 9.95
CA GLU A 516 18.22 27.16 10.14
C GLU A 516 18.25 26.66 11.60
N GLN A 517 19.44 26.49 12.19
CA GLN A 517 19.55 25.99 13.56
C GLN A 517 19.07 27.01 14.60
N LEU A 518 19.21 28.32 14.37
CA LEU A 518 18.65 29.33 15.28
C LEU A 518 17.12 29.25 15.35
N VAL A 519 16.44 29.09 14.21
CA VAL A 519 14.99 28.88 14.16
C VAL A 519 14.60 27.57 14.86
N PHE A 520 15.36 26.49 14.63
CA PHE A 520 15.14 25.21 15.29
C PHE A 520 15.26 25.32 16.83
N ILE A 521 16.30 26.00 17.32
CA ILE A 521 16.53 26.23 18.76
C ILE A 521 15.38 27.04 19.38
N GLU A 522 14.90 28.09 18.70
CA GLU A 522 13.78 28.90 19.19
C GLU A 522 12.47 28.09 19.30
N ASN A 523 12.19 27.26 18.29
CA ASN A 523 11.04 26.36 18.31
C ASN A 523 11.15 25.32 19.44
N ALA A 524 12.31 24.65 19.57
CA ALA A 524 12.54 23.66 20.62
C ALA A 524 12.43 24.26 22.03
N LYS A 525 12.91 25.50 22.26
CA LYS A 525 12.71 26.23 23.53
C LYS A 525 11.24 26.51 23.82
N THR A 526 10.47 26.87 22.81
CA THR A 526 9.03 27.12 22.93
C THR A 526 8.29 25.85 23.33
N LEU A 527 8.55 24.73 22.64
CA LEU A 527 7.97 23.42 22.95
C LEU A 527 8.38 22.90 24.34
N ALA A 528 9.65 23.09 24.73
CA ALA A 528 10.13 22.74 26.07
C ALA A 528 9.36 23.49 27.17
N LYS A 529 9.13 24.80 26.97
CA LYS A 529 8.35 25.63 27.88
C LYS A 529 6.89 25.14 27.96
N GLN A 530 6.27 24.86 26.82
CA GLN A 530 4.91 24.31 26.76
C GLN A 530 4.81 22.97 27.49
N LYS A 531 5.78 22.06 27.35
CA LYS A 531 5.80 20.77 28.07
C LYS A 531 5.79 20.94 29.59
N ILE A 532 6.57 21.90 30.09
CA ILE A 532 6.61 22.22 31.53
C ILE A 532 5.27 22.78 31.99
N GLU A 533 4.67 23.71 31.23
CA GLU A 533 3.35 24.28 31.53
C GLU A 533 2.25 23.20 31.50
N ILE A 534 2.24 22.32 30.51
CA ILE A 534 1.30 21.18 30.42
C ILE A 534 1.47 20.25 31.62
N ALA A 535 2.70 19.95 32.04
CA ALA A 535 2.96 19.10 33.19
C ALA A 535 2.47 19.72 34.50
N ASP A 536 2.64 21.04 34.68
CA ASP A 536 2.11 21.79 35.82
C ASP A 536 0.57 21.82 35.81
N ILE A 537 -0.05 22.08 34.66
CA ILE A 537 -1.51 22.02 34.48
C ILE A 537 -2.02 20.62 34.82
N LYS A 538 -1.40 19.54 34.30
CA LYS A 538 -1.78 18.15 34.62
C LYS A 538 -1.72 17.87 36.11
N ARG A 539 -0.65 18.30 36.79
CA ARG A 539 -0.51 18.12 38.25
C ARG A 539 -1.61 18.89 39.00
N LYS A 540 -1.92 20.12 38.58
CA LYS A 540 -2.96 20.94 39.18
C LYS A 540 -4.36 20.39 38.93
N VAL A 541 -4.64 19.82 37.76
CA VAL A 541 -5.91 19.14 37.47
C VAL A 541 -6.11 17.93 38.37
N LEU A 542 -5.07 17.13 38.60
CA LEU A 542 -5.16 15.99 39.52
C LEU A 542 -5.50 16.43 40.95
N PHE A 543 -4.86 17.51 41.44
CA PHE A 543 -5.19 18.11 42.73
C PHE A 543 -6.60 18.72 42.76
N LEU A 544 -6.99 19.39 41.66
CA LEU A 544 -8.31 19.99 41.50
C LEU A 544 -9.40 18.91 41.52
N GLN A 545 -9.15 17.77 40.88
CA GLN A 545 -10.04 16.63 40.82
C GLN A 545 -10.26 16.01 42.20
N ASP A 546 -9.19 15.73 42.94
CA ASP A 546 -9.28 15.20 44.31
C ASP A 546 -10.05 16.14 45.25
N LYS A 547 -9.78 17.45 45.15
CA LYS A 547 -10.48 18.47 45.94
C LYS A 547 -11.93 18.65 45.51
N TYR A 548 -12.22 18.58 44.20
CA TYR A 548 -13.57 18.64 43.66
C TYR A 548 -14.38 17.44 44.14
N ASP A 549 -13.84 16.22 44.01
CA ASP A 549 -14.48 14.98 44.46
C ASP A 549 -14.76 15.02 45.98
N THR A 550 -13.84 15.57 46.78
CA THR A 550 -14.04 15.80 48.23
C THR A 550 -15.18 16.77 48.50
N LEU A 551 -15.22 17.92 47.80
CA LEU A 551 -16.28 18.93 47.98
C LEU A 551 -17.65 18.41 47.54
N MET A 552 -17.71 17.64 46.45
CA MET A 552 -18.93 16.97 46.00
C MET A 552 -19.39 15.93 47.01
N GLY A 553 -18.48 15.17 47.63
CA GLY A 553 -18.79 14.23 48.71
C GLY A 553 -19.32 14.91 50.00
N GLU A 554 -18.94 16.16 50.23
CA GLU A 554 -19.42 16.99 51.36
C GLU A 554 -20.72 17.76 51.04
N ASN A 555 -21.31 17.60 49.84
CA ASN A 555 -22.43 18.39 49.32
C ASN A 555 -22.15 19.93 49.28
N ARG A 556 -20.92 20.33 48.94
CA ARG A 556 -20.48 21.74 48.84
C ARG A 556 -20.37 22.21 47.39
N ASP A 557 -21.42 22.02 46.61
CA ASP A 557 -21.43 22.22 45.16
C ASP A 557 -21.04 23.63 44.70
N GLN A 558 -21.40 24.66 45.46
CA GLN A 558 -21.05 26.05 45.13
C GLN A 558 -19.54 26.28 45.20
N GLU A 559 -18.87 25.64 46.16
CA GLU A 559 -17.42 25.74 46.31
C GLU A 559 -16.70 24.89 45.26
N ALA A 560 -17.22 23.71 44.94
CA ALA A 560 -16.72 22.88 43.85
C ALA A 560 -16.80 23.62 42.49
N LYS A 561 -17.93 24.28 42.20
CA LYS A 561 -18.10 25.11 41.00
C LYS A 561 -17.16 26.32 40.97
N ARG A 562 -16.97 26.98 42.11
CA ARG A 562 -16.02 28.10 42.23
C ARG A 562 -14.59 27.62 41.99
N LEU A 563 -14.22 26.45 42.51
CA LEU A 563 -12.91 25.85 42.33
C LEU A 563 -12.60 25.58 40.83
N VAL A 564 -13.56 25.00 40.09
CA VAL A 564 -13.41 24.77 38.65
C VAL A 564 -13.36 26.10 37.89
N LYS A 565 -14.20 27.07 38.26
CA LYS A 565 -14.21 28.40 37.63
C LYS A 565 -12.87 29.13 37.83
N ASP A 566 -12.34 29.16 39.06
CA ASP A 566 -11.06 29.78 39.39
C ASP A 566 -9.90 29.10 38.63
N PHE A 567 -9.98 27.78 38.40
CA PHE A 567 -9.04 27.07 37.55
C PHE A 567 -9.14 27.51 36.09
N MET A 568 -10.35 27.54 35.53
CA MET A 568 -10.57 27.95 34.14
C MET A 568 -10.11 29.40 33.91
N GLU A 569 -10.49 30.35 34.77
CA GLU A 569 -10.06 31.74 34.65
C GLU A 569 -8.54 31.90 34.71
N ARG A 570 -7.84 31.03 35.47
CA ARG A 570 -6.39 31.08 35.61
C ARG A 570 -5.63 30.50 34.42
N TYR A 571 -6.19 29.48 33.75
CA TYR A 571 -5.50 28.76 32.66
C TYR A 571 -6.16 28.92 31.29
N GLN A 572 -7.23 29.70 31.17
CA GLN A 572 -7.99 29.84 29.91
C GLN A 572 -7.08 30.18 28.73
N GLN A 573 -6.24 31.20 28.87
CA GLN A 573 -5.34 31.64 27.81
C GLN A 573 -4.37 30.54 27.35
N THR A 574 -3.90 29.69 28.27
CA THR A 574 -3.02 28.56 27.95
C THR A 574 -3.80 27.41 27.31
N LEU A 575 -5.01 27.12 27.81
CA LEU A 575 -5.87 26.06 27.29
C LEU A 575 -6.45 26.38 25.90
N ASP A 576 -6.61 27.66 25.57
CA ASP A 576 -7.00 28.11 24.22
C ASP A 576 -5.90 27.86 23.18
N GLN A 577 -4.65 27.74 23.63
CA GLN A 577 -3.48 27.52 22.77
C GLN A 577 -3.03 26.06 22.74
N ILE A 578 -3.39 25.28 23.77
CA ILE A 578 -2.83 23.94 24.01
C ILE A 578 -3.91 23.00 24.57
N THR A 579 -4.14 21.90 23.87
CA THR A 579 -5.07 20.84 24.32
C THR A 579 -4.42 19.95 25.38
N VAL A 580 -5.06 19.81 26.55
CA VAL A 580 -4.59 18.94 27.64
C VAL A 580 -5.65 17.87 27.94
N PRO A 581 -5.48 16.60 27.49
CA PRO A 581 -6.52 15.56 27.62
C PRO A 581 -6.99 15.23 29.05
N ALA A 582 -6.17 15.56 30.05
CA ALA A 582 -6.57 15.42 31.46
C ALA A 582 -7.61 16.49 31.86
N VAL A 583 -7.47 17.72 31.35
CA VAL A 583 -8.41 18.82 31.57
C VAL A 583 -9.74 18.50 30.90
N GLU A 584 -9.72 18.04 29.64
CA GLU A 584 -10.95 17.71 28.89
C GLU A 584 -11.75 16.59 29.58
N ARG A 585 -11.08 15.53 30.03
CA ARG A 585 -11.74 14.45 30.79
C ARG A 585 -12.35 14.96 32.10
N PHE A 586 -11.64 15.82 32.81
CA PHE A 586 -12.14 16.43 34.05
C PHE A 586 -13.35 17.33 33.78
N LEU A 587 -13.26 18.24 32.80
CA LEU A 587 -14.36 19.16 32.45
C LEU A 587 -15.58 18.42 31.87
N GLY A 588 -15.36 17.35 31.11
CA GLY A 588 -16.43 16.47 30.62
C GLY A 588 -17.20 15.82 31.76
N ARG A 589 -16.50 15.35 32.80
CA ARG A 589 -17.12 14.80 34.01
C ARG A 589 -17.94 15.86 34.76
N VAL A 590 -17.35 17.05 35.00
CA VAL A 590 -18.04 18.17 35.65
C VAL A 590 -19.29 18.59 34.88
N SER A 591 -19.25 18.55 33.54
CA SER A 591 -20.41 18.89 32.70
C SER A 591 -21.52 17.85 32.79
N HIS A 592 -21.17 16.56 32.80
CA HIS A 592 -22.14 15.47 32.93
C HIS A 592 -22.84 15.47 34.31
N GLU A 593 -22.10 15.74 35.39
CA GLU A 593 -22.67 15.87 36.74
C GLU A 593 -23.61 17.08 36.86
N LYS A 594 -23.29 18.18 36.17
CA LYS A 594 -24.16 19.35 36.09
C LYS A 594 -25.48 19.04 35.39
N GLU A 595 -25.46 18.24 34.32
CA GLU A 595 -26.68 17.81 33.62
C GLU A 595 -27.55 16.88 34.48
N GLN A 596 -26.93 15.99 35.27
CA GLN A 596 -27.65 15.15 36.24
C GLN A 596 -28.27 15.98 37.38
N ALA A 597 -27.54 16.93 37.96
CA ALA A 597 -28.05 17.79 39.03
C ALA A 597 -29.18 18.74 38.57
N ILE A 598 -29.16 19.20 37.31
CA ILE A 598 -30.24 20.03 36.73
C ILE A 598 -31.56 19.25 36.61
N SER A 599 -31.52 17.92 36.63
CA SER A 599 -32.73 17.08 36.62
C SER A 599 -33.41 16.95 38.00
N GLU A 600 -32.73 17.28 39.11
CA GLU A 600 -33.18 16.89 40.46
C GLU A 600 -33.65 18.03 41.39
N GLU A 601 -33.35 19.32 41.17
CA GLU A 601 -33.70 20.36 42.16
C GLU A 601 -34.58 21.52 41.66
N LYS A 602 -35.85 21.47 42.08
CA LYS A 602 -36.73 22.63 42.28
C LYS A 602 -36.86 22.91 43.79
N THR A 603 -36.20 23.93 44.31
CA THR A 603 -36.70 24.93 45.30
C THR A 603 -35.57 25.84 45.81
N PRO A 604 -35.81 27.13 46.18
CA PRO A 604 -34.73 28.08 46.50
C PRO A 604 -34.71 28.53 47.98
N GLU A 605 -33.53 28.61 48.60
CA GLU A 605 -33.30 29.44 49.81
C GLU A 605 -31.94 30.18 49.83
N LYS A 606 -31.86 31.19 50.71
CA LYS A 606 -31.05 32.43 50.72
C LYS A 606 -29.59 32.32 51.25
N PRO A 607 -28.72 33.34 51.03
CA PRO A 607 -27.28 33.29 51.31
C PRO A 607 -26.83 33.96 52.64
N ILE A 608 -25.67 33.54 53.17
CA ILE A 608 -24.91 34.19 54.26
C ILE A 608 -23.42 34.30 53.88
N ILE A 609 -22.79 35.38 54.37
CA ILE A 609 -21.49 35.99 54.04
C ILE A 609 -20.38 35.50 55.01
N VAL A 610 -19.09 35.53 54.62
CA VAL A 610 -17.91 36.17 55.33
C VAL A 610 -16.54 35.70 54.78
N ALA A 611 -15.55 36.61 54.94
CA ALA A 611 -14.25 36.88 54.29
C ALA A 611 -13.01 36.05 54.75
N PRO A 612 -11.79 36.28 54.17
CA PRO A 612 -10.61 35.40 54.27
C PRO A 612 -9.47 35.90 55.19
N VAL A 613 -8.51 35.02 55.53
CA VAL A 613 -7.29 35.34 56.30
C VAL A 613 -6.03 34.73 55.63
N ALA A 614 -4.90 35.43 55.78
CA ALA A 614 -3.67 35.39 54.99
C ALA A 614 -2.46 34.67 55.65
N SER A 615 -1.50 34.32 54.78
CA SER A 615 0.00 34.37 54.85
C SER A 615 0.79 33.89 56.07
N THR A 616 1.93 33.21 55.84
CA THR A 616 3.32 33.77 55.95
C THR A 616 4.43 32.76 55.59
N GLU A 617 5.51 33.26 54.96
CA GLU A 617 6.81 32.64 54.66
C GLU A 617 7.82 32.82 55.82
N GLU A 618 8.87 31.98 55.89
CA GLU A 618 10.14 32.32 56.57
C GLU A 618 11.36 31.60 55.95
N GLN A 619 12.46 32.33 55.77
CA GLN A 619 13.76 31.96 55.18
C GLN A 619 14.81 31.66 56.27
N ILE A 620 15.84 30.85 55.96
CA ILE A 620 17.11 30.80 56.72
C ILE A 620 18.29 30.70 55.74
N ASP A 621 19.30 31.55 55.94
CA ASP A 621 20.58 31.62 55.21
C ASP A 621 21.80 31.31 56.12
N THR A 622 22.90 30.97 55.43
CA THR A 622 24.16 30.30 55.81
C THR A 622 25.29 31.19 56.39
N VAL A 623 26.00 30.65 57.40
CA VAL A 623 27.47 30.39 57.59
C VAL A 623 28.61 31.42 57.25
N GLU A 624 29.59 31.42 58.18
CA GLU A 624 31.08 31.62 58.11
C GLU A 624 31.77 32.99 58.30
N ALA A 625 32.71 33.03 59.28
CA ALA A 625 34.14 33.34 59.12
C ALA A 625 34.86 33.40 60.49
N ILE A 626 36.15 33.00 60.55
CA ILE A 626 37.30 33.70 61.20
C ILE A 626 38.57 32.83 61.16
N ALA A 627 39.71 33.49 60.88
CA ALA A 627 41.05 32.95 60.64
C ALA A 627 42.08 33.33 61.74
N GLU A 628 43.17 32.52 61.78
CA GLU A 628 44.61 32.77 62.06
C GLU A 628 45.15 33.43 63.36
N GLU A 629 46.20 32.81 63.96
CA GLU A 629 47.60 33.35 64.13
C GLU A 629 48.56 32.41 64.94
N PRO A 630 49.92 32.61 65.00
CA PRO A 630 50.92 31.54 64.88
C PRO A 630 52.08 31.44 65.94
N MET A 631 53.01 30.49 65.68
CA MET A 631 54.45 30.34 66.02
C MET A 631 54.96 30.00 67.44
N ARG A 632 55.81 28.93 67.54
CA ARG A 632 57.14 28.91 68.23
C ARG A 632 57.95 27.62 67.94
N LYS A 633 59.28 27.74 68.02
CA LYS A 633 60.32 26.76 67.66
C LYS A 633 60.93 26.00 68.87
N ASP A 634 61.58 24.87 68.53
CA ASP A 634 62.84 24.29 69.06
C ASP A 634 62.79 22.97 69.88
N ASN A 635 63.62 22.03 69.38
CA ASN A 635 64.23 20.83 69.98
C ASN A 635 63.39 19.54 70.11
N ILE A 636 63.89 18.44 69.53
CA ILE A 636 64.38 17.21 70.20
C ILE A 636 64.63 16.11 69.14
N PHE A 637 65.90 15.79 68.89
CA PHE A 637 66.34 14.61 68.13
C PHE A 637 66.44 13.44 69.12
N GLU A 638 65.36 12.66 69.25
CA GLU A 638 65.33 11.24 69.67
C GLU A 638 63.89 10.64 69.63
N ASP A 639 62.83 11.47 69.55
CA ASP A 639 61.41 11.04 69.46
C ASP A 639 60.95 10.62 68.04
N GLU A 640 61.65 11.05 66.97
CA GLU A 640 61.24 10.78 65.57
C GLU A 640 61.17 9.28 65.22
N LYS A 641 61.93 8.42 65.90
CA LYS A 641 61.97 6.98 65.59
C LYS A 641 60.75 6.24 66.11
N ASP A 642 60.22 6.62 67.26
CA ASP A 642 59.00 6.04 67.82
C ASP A 642 57.76 6.57 67.09
N GLU A 643 57.77 7.83 66.65
CA GLU A 643 56.74 8.40 65.78
C GLU A 643 56.70 7.73 64.39
N LEU A 644 57.85 7.50 63.75
CA LEU A 644 57.94 6.76 62.48
C LEU A 644 57.43 5.31 62.61
N THR A 645 57.71 4.66 63.75
CA THR A 645 57.23 3.29 64.00
C THR A 645 55.72 3.26 64.24
N ALA A 646 55.17 4.25 64.95
CA ALA A 646 53.73 4.42 65.13
C ALA A 646 53.00 4.74 63.81
N LEU A 647 53.60 5.58 62.97
CA LEU A 647 53.08 5.92 61.65
C LEU A 647 53.04 4.69 60.73
N LYS A 648 54.12 3.89 60.72
CA LYS A 648 54.19 2.65 59.94
C LYS A 648 53.12 1.64 60.36
N ASN A 649 52.89 1.47 61.67
CA ASN A 649 51.83 0.61 62.18
C ASN A 649 50.42 1.11 61.79
N GLN A 650 50.20 2.41 61.64
CA GLN A 650 48.94 2.96 61.13
C GLN A 650 48.78 2.68 59.63
N ILE A 651 49.85 2.81 58.84
CA ILE A 651 49.85 2.50 57.41
C ILE A 651 49.50 1.02 57.17
N ASP A 652 50.15 0.09 57.87
CA ASP A 652 49.89 -1.35 57.72
C ASP A 652 48.43 -1.70 58.05
N LYS A 653 47.83 -1.06 59.07
CA LYS A 653 46.41 -1.22 59.39
C LYS A 653 45.49 -0.75 58.27
N ILE A 654 45.83 0.37 57.62
CA ILE A 654 45.04 0.93 56.52
C ILE A 654 45.08 0.00 55.31
N ASP A 655 46.25 -0.50 54.93
CA ASP A 655 46.38 -1.42 53.81
C ASP A 655 45.63 -2.75 54.09
N ILE A 656 45.70 -3.28 55.32
CA ILE A 656 44.88 -4.44 55.74
C ILE A 656 43.38 -4.15 55.63
N ALA A 657 42.93 -2.96 56.03
CA ALA A 657 41.52 -2.57 55.93
C ALA A 657 41.06 -2.45 54.47
N LEU A 658 41.90 -1.89 53.60
CA LEU A 658 41.63 -1.81 52.16
C LEU A 658 41.53 -3.21 51.53
N GLU A 659 42.44 -4.13 51.85
CA GLU A 659 42.36 -5.53 51.38
C GLU A 659 41.10 -6.25 51.88
N LYS A 660 40.77 -6.11 53.17
CA LYS A 660 39.54 -6.69 53.74
C LYS A 660 38.28 -6.10 53.13
N SER A 661 38.25 -4.80 52.86
CA SER A 661 37.11 -4.16 52.18
C SER A 661 36.88 -4.74 50.79
N ASN A 662 37.94 -5.02 50.03
CA ASN A 662 37.85 -5.69 48.73
C ASN A 662 37.28 -7.11 48.85
N ALA A 663 37.65 -7.85 49.89
CA ALA A 663 37.09 -9.17 50.16
C ALA A 663 35.59 -9.10 50.50
N LEU A 664 35.18 -8.12 51.30
CA LEU A 664 33.77 -7.87 51.65
C LEU A 664 32.94 -7.46 50.43
N VAL A 665 33.49 -6.63 49.52
CA VAL A 665 32.86 -6.27 48.25
C VAL A 665 32.65 -7.51 47.37
N LYS A 666 33.63 -8.43 47.30
CA LYS A 666 33.46 -9.71 46.59
C LYS A 666 32.36 -10.58 47.20
N GLN A 667 32.14 -10.46 48.51
CA GLN A 667 31.04 -11.11 49.24
C GLN A 667 29.72 -10.30 49.22
N ARG A 668 29.70 -9.13 48.57
CA ARG A 668 28.57 -8.18 48.51
C ARG A 668 28.16 -7.61 49.87
N ALA A 669 29.03 -7.68 50.85
CA ALA A 669 28.87 -7.05 52.15
C ALA A 669 29.29 -5.57 52.07
N TYR A 670 28.64 -4.80 51.18
CA TYR A 670 29.03 -3.41 50.88
C TYR A 670 28.97 -2.50 52.11
N GLU A 671 27.98 -2.68 52.99
CA GLU A 671 27.85 -1.88 54.21
C GLU A 671 28.93 -2.20 55.24
N GLU A 672 29.28 -3.49 55.40
CA GLU A 672 30.38 -3.90 56.27
C GLU A 672 31.72 -3.37 55.74
N ALA A 673 31.91 -3.37 54.41
CA ALA A 673 33.10 -2.83 53.78
C ALA A 673 33.23 -1.31 54.02
N ILE A 674 32.12 -0.57 53.87
CA ILE A 674 32.08 0.87 54.15
C ILE A 674 32.31 1.15 55.65
N SER A 675 31.65 0.40 56.54
CA SER A 675 31.80 0.54 58.00
C SER A 675 33.23 0.24 58.47
N LEU A 676 33.91 -0.74 57.85
CA LEU A 676 35.30 -1.06 58.11
C LEU A 676 36.21 0.12 57.74
N LEU A 677 35.99 0.71 56.56
CA LEU A 677 36.75 1.87 56.09
C LEU A 677 36.49 3.10 56.95
N ASP A 678 35.26 3.34 57.39
CA ASP A 678 34.91 4.46 58.27
C ASP A 678 35.56 4.34 59.64
N THR A 679 35.53 3.14 60.24
CA THR A 679 36.21 2.88 61.52
C THR A 679 37.71 3.10 61.38
N THR A 680 38.30 2.59 60.28
CA THR A 680 39.73 2.78 60.00
C THR A 680 40.07 4.26 59.81
N ALA A 681 39.24 5.02 59.09
CA ALA A 681 39.45 6.45 58.87
C ALA A 681 39.41 7.26 60.18
N GLN A 682 38.52 6.91 61.12
CA GLN A 682 38.41 7.55 62.44
C GLN A 682 39.62 7.26 63.34
N GLU A 683 40.29 6.11 63.18
CA GLU A 683 41.49 5.76 63.93
C GLU A 683 42.76 6.53 63.48
N ILE A 684 42.74 7.17 62.30
CA ILE A 684 43.87 7.94 61.76
C ILE A 684 43.97 9.31 62.45
N ARG A 685 44.71 9.34 63.56
CA ARG A 685 44.97 10.56 64.35
C ARG A 685 46.13 11.41 63.81
N ALA A 686 47.02 10.84 63.02
CA ALA A 686 48.17 11.56 62.49
C ALA A 686 47.75 12.57 61.41
N LYS A 687 48.20 13.83 61.54
CA LYS A 687 48.00 14.87 60.53
C LYS A 687 48.75 14.57 59.22
N GLU A 688 49.79 13.75 59.28
CA GLU A 688 50.71 13.48 58.16
C GLU A 688 50.21 12.38 57.19
N LEU A 689 49.08 11.74 57.46
CA LEU A 689 48.51 10.67 56.62
C LEU A 689 47.37 11.16 55.70
N THR A 690 47.51 12.35 55.11
CA THR A 690 46.50 12.94 54.21
C THR A 690 46.21 12.05 53.00
N ASP A 691 47.26 11.54 52.34
CA ASP A 691 47.13 10.69 51.15
C ASP A 691 46.37 9.38 51.43
N TYR A 692 46.53 8.82 52.63
CA TYR A 692 45.84 7.60 53.02
C TYR A 692 44.36 7.83 53.34
N LYS A 693 44.01 9.00 53.90
CA LYS A 693 42.60 9.39 54.08
C LYS A 693 41.92 9.55 52.73
N GLU A 694 42.61 10.13 51.76
CA GLU A 694 42.12 10.25 50.38
C GLU A 694 41.97 8.88 49.70
N ARG A 695 42.92 7.96 49.89
CA ARG A 695 42.79 6.56 49.41
C ARG A 695 41.58 5.85 50.01
N ILE A 696 41.33 6.00 51.32
CA ILE A 696 40.14 5.43 51.98
C ILE A 696 38.86 6.06 51.42
N ALA A 697 38.82 7.40 51.27
CA ALA A 697 37.66 8.10 50.73
C ALA A 697 37.36 7.68 49.27
N THR A 698 38.39 7.60 48.43
CA THR A 698 38.30 7.11 47.06
C THR A 698 37.77 5.68 47.04
N LYS A 699 38.31 4.81 47.90
CA LYS A 699 37.84 3.43 47.96
C LYS A 699 36.40 3.30 48.43
N LYS A 700 35.98 4.12 49.40
CA LYS A 700 34.59 4.18 49.85
C LYS A 700 33.65 4.62 48.72
N ALA A 701 34.05 5.60 47.91
CA ALA A 701 33.28 6.04 46.74
C ALA A 701 33.16 4.93 45.68
N GLU A 702 34.23 4.17 45.42
CA GLU A 702 34.18 3.00 44.53
C GLU A 702 33.21 1.92 45.05
N ILE A 703 33.25 1.63 46.35
CA ILE A 703 32.37 0.64 46.99
C ILE A 703 30.91 1.10 46.95
N GLN A 704 30.65 2.39 47.18
CA GLN A 704 29.32 2.97 47.10
C GLN A 704 28.77 2.88 45.67
N LYS A 705 29.57 3.25 44.67
CA LYS A 705 29.19 3.10 43.26
C LYS A 705 28.88 1.63 42.91
N ALA A 706 29.70 0.68 43.37
CA ALA A 706 29.44 -0.74 43.16
C ALA A 706 28.15 -1.24 43.85
N LYS A 707 27.80 -0.67 45.02
CA LYS A 707 26.53 -0.92 45.71
C LYS A 707 25.36 -0.40 44.89
N ASP A 708 25.44 0.82 44.40
CA ASP A 708 24.37 1.47 43.63
C ASP A 708 24.14 0.73 42.29
N ASP A 709 25.22 0.40 41.57
CA ASP A 709 25.17 -0.43 40.35
C ASP A 709 24.50 -1.79 40.62
N TYR A 710 24.76 -2.41 41.79
CA TYR A 710 24.15 -3.68 42.17
C TYR A 710 22.65 -3.55 42.49
N LEU A 711 22.24 -2.45 43.13
CA LEU A 711 20.84 -2.17 43.45
C LEU A 711 20.00 -1.91 42.19
N GLU A 712 20.52 -1.13 41.24
CA GLU A 712 19.86 -0.88 39.94
C GLU A 712 19.59 -2.20 39.19
N LYS A 713 20.58 -3.10 39.20
CA LYS A 713 20.45 -4.43 38.57
C LYS A 713 19.40 -5.31 39.26
N LEU A 714 19.30 -5.24 40.58
CA LEU A 714 18.24 -5.94 41.34
C LEU A 714 16.85 -5.37 41.02
N GLU A 715 16.73 -4.06 40.80
CA GLU A 715 15.47 -3.42 40.40
C GLU A 715 15.02 -3.89 39.01
N LYS A 716 15.97 -3.98 38.06
CA LYS A 716 15.69 -4.55 36.73
C LYS A 716 15.22 -6.00 36.76
N ILE A 717 15.80 -6.83 37.65
CA ILE A 717 15.32 -8.21 37.86
C ILE A 717 13.87 -8.21 38.34
N LYS A 718 13.50 -7.35 39.30
CA LYS A 718 12.12 -7.24 39.80
C LYS A 718 11.13 -6.81 38.71
N GLU A 719 11.53 -5.89 37.84
CA GLU A 719 10.70 -5.46 36.71
C GLU A 719 10.45 -6.61 35.73
N LEU A 720 11.49 -7.38 35.38
CA LEU A 720 11.38 -8.57 34.54
C LEU A 720 10.51 -9.66 35.19
N GLU A 721 10.61 -9.87 36.51
CA GLU A 721 9.73 -10.80 37.23
C GLU A 721 8.25 -10.39 37.15
N LYS A 722 7.96 -9.10 37.30
CA LYS A 722 6.59 -8.58 37.15
C LYS A 722 6.07 -8.84 35.73
N LYS A 723 6.90 -8.55 34.71
CA LYS A 723 6.56 -8.80 33.30
C LYS A 723 6.34 -10.28 33.00
N LEU A 724 7.13 -11.18 33.60
CA LEU A 724 6.95 -12.62 33.49
C LEU A 724 5.57 -13.03 34.02
N GLU A 725 5.17 -12.52 35.18
CA GLU A 725 3.88 -12.84 35.80
C GLU A 725 2.70 -12.31 34.97
N ASP A 726 2.80 -11.09 34.43
CA ASP A 726 1.76 -10.52 33.55
C ASP A 726 1.60 -11.36 32.26
N LEU A 727 2.69 -11.83 31.66
CA LEU A 727 2.65 -12.70 30.49
C LEU A 727 2.07 -14.09 30.81
N ARG A 728 2.33 -14.63 32.01
CA ARG A 728 1.68 -15.87 32.47
C ARG A 728 0.18 -15.70 32.62
N ARG A 729 -0.28 -14.58 33.20
CA ARG A 729 -1.72 -14.27 33.34
C ARG A 729 -2.42 -14.18 31.98
N GLN A 730 -1.74 -13.63 30.98
CA GLN A 730 -2.24 -13.53 29.61
C GLN A 730 -2.16 -14.86 28.82
N LYS A 731 -1.64 -15.94 29.43
CA LYS A 731 -1.36 -17.23 28.75
C LYS A 731 -0.42 -17.09 27.55
N ALA A 732 0.44 -16.06 27.55
CA ALA A 732 1.42 -15.80 26.50
C ALA A 732 2.69 -16.62 26.73
N TRP A 733 2.55 -17.96 26.75
CA TRP A 733 3.56 -18.89 27.26
C TRP A 733 4.93 -18.79 26.60
N LYS A 734 4.98 -18.60 25.27
CA LYS A 734 6.26 -18.46 24.53
C LYS A 734 7.00 -17.18 24.92
N SER A 735 6.30 -16.06 25.05
CA SER A 735 6.87 -14.79 25.50
C SER A 735 7.30 -14.85 26.97
N ALA A 736 6.49 -15.48 27.83
CA ALA A 736 6.85 -15.73 29.22
C ALA A 736 8.15 -16.56 29.32
N LYS A 737 8.31 -17.60 28.48
CA LYS A 737 9.52 -18.43 28.46
C LYS A 737 10.76 -17.61 28.12
N LYS A 738 10.66 -16.69 27.14
CA LYS A 738 11.76 -15.78 26.77
C LYS A 738 12.21 -14.90 27.95
N ILE A 739 11.27 -14.32 28.67
CA ILE A 739 11.58 -13.49 29.86
C ILE A 739 12.18 -14.36 30.98
N ALA A 740 11.68 -15.58 31.19
CA ALA A 740 12.24 -16.50 32.18
C ALA A 740 13.69 -16.93 31.86
N LEU A 741 14.03 -17.09 30.57
CA LEU A 741 15.40 -17.32 30.11
C LEU A 741 16.31 -16.13 30.41
N GLU A 742 15.86 -14.91 30.09
CA GLU A 742 16.60 -13.67 30.39
C GLU A 742 16.85 -13.53 31.90
N LEU A 743 15.83 -13.77 32.73
CA LEU A 743 15.95 -13.78 34.19
C LEU A 743 16.96 -14.82 34.70
N SER A 744 16.98 -16.02 34.11
CA SER A 744 17.96 -17.07 34.44
C SER A 744 19.40 -16.66 34.09
N GLU A 745 19.61 -15.97 32.96
CA GLU A 745 20.91 -15.45 32.57
C GLU A 745 21.38 -14.32 33.48
N GLN A 746 20.50 -13.39 33.84
CA GLN A 746 20.81 -12.33 34.82
C GLN A 746 21.16 -12.94 36.17
N ALA A 747 20.37 -13.91 36.66
CA ALA A 747 20.66 -14.60 37.91
C ALA A 747 22.03 -15.32 37.88
N LYS A 748 22.39 -15.96 36.75
CA LYS A 748 23.72 -16.56 36.55
C LYS A 748 24.82 -15.49 36.59
N LYS A 749 24.65 -14.38 35.87
CA LYS A 749 25.62 -13.26 35.82
C LYS A 749 25.86 -12.68 37.22
N TYR A 750 24.83 -12.66 38.06
CA TYR A 750 24.91 -12.17 39.43
C TYR A 750 25.05 -13.29 40.47
N ASN A 751 25.51 -14.50 40.13
CA ASN A 751 25.69 -15.60 41.09
C ASN A 751 24.51 -15.79 42.08
N LEU A 752 23.28 -15.52 41.64
CA LEU A 752 22.05 -15.74 42.42
C LEU A 752 21.60 -17.18 42.20
N VAL A 753 22.24 -18.11 42.91
CA VAL A 753 22.09 -19.57 42.67
C VAL A 753 20.64 -20.03 42.85
N ASP A 754 19.94 -19.52 43.87
CA ASP A 754 18.56 -19.89 44.16
C ASP A 754 17.57 -19.33 43.13
N ASP A 755 17.73 -18.06 42.73
CA ASP A 755 16.88 -17.43 41.71
C ASP A 755 17.07 -18.09 40.34
N LYS A 756 18.32 -18.44 39.98
CA LYS A 756 18.58 -19.18 38.75
C LYS A 756 17.82 -20.52 38.74
N LYS A 757 17.84 -21.24 39.86
CA LYS A 757 17.11 -22.51 40.00
C LYS A 757 15.59 -22.30 39.88
N LYS A 758 15.05 -21.25 40.49
CA LYS A 758 13.63 -20.83 40.38
C LYS A 758 13.22 -20.57 38.92
N TYR A 759 14.02 -19.82 38.15
CA TYR A 759 13.67 -19.51 36.76
C TYR A 759 13.80 -20.72 35.83
N ILE A 760 14.77 -21.62 36.05
CA ILE A 760 14.86 -22.89 35.31
C ILE A 760 13.60 -23.74 35.53
N GLN A 761 13.13 -23.87 36.77
CA GLN A 761 11.87 -24.58 37.05
C GLN A 761 10.67 -23.92 36.37
N THR A 762 10.65 -22.58 36.33
CA THR A 762 9.58 -21.83 35.64
C THR A 762 9.61 -22.08 34.12
N ILE A 763 10.79 -22.22 33.51
CA ILE A 763 10.93 -22.56 32.10
C ILE A 763 10.35 -23.96 31.82
N GLU A 764 10.66 -24.96 32.65
CA GLU A 764 10.11 -26.32 32.52
C GLU A 764 8.58 -26.38 32.72
N GLU A 765 8.02 -25.54 33.59
CA GLU A 765 6.57 -25.36 33.69
C GLU A 765 5.96 -24.78 32.42
N LEU A 766 6.58 -23.73 31.87
CA LEU A 766 6.09 -23.06 30.66
C LEU A 766 6.16 -23.99 29.44
N ASP A 767 7.19 -24.83 29.33
CA ASP A 767 7.30 -25.82 28.25
C ASP A 767 6.15 -26.83 28.26
N ARG A 768 5.78 -27.34 29.44
CA ARG A 768 4.62 -28.24 29.58
C ARG A 768 3.30 -27.56 29.20
N GLU A 769 3.15 -26.27 29.48
CA GLU A 769 1.94 -25.52 29.09
C GLU A 769 1.91 -25.20 27.59
N ILE A 770 3.07 -24.98 26.96
CA ILE A 770 3.19 -24.85 25.51
C ILE A 770 2.79 -26.16 24.81
N GLU A 771 3.32 -27.29 25.25
CA GLU A 771 2.99 -28.62 24.69
C GLU A 771 1.49 -28.92 24.78
N LYS A 772 0.86 -28.72 25.96
CA LYS A 772 -0.60 -28.90 26.12
C LYS A 772 -1.41 -27.98 25.21
N ALA A 773 -0.97 -26.74 25.00
CA ALA A 773 -1.65 -25.80 24.12
C ALA A 773 -1.52 -26.23 22.64
N GLU A 774 -0.36 -26.75 22.24
CA GLU A 774 -0.11 -27.27 20.90
C GLU A 774 -0.88 -28.58 20.62
N GLU A 775 -0.96 -29.49 21.58
CA GLU A 775 -1.80 -30.70 21.49
C GLU A 775 -3.29 -30.35 21.30
N LYS A 776 -3.83 -29.41 22.10
CA LYS A 776 -5.21 -28.91 21.92
C LYS A 776 -5.42 -28.29 20.54
N LYS A 777 -4.44 -27.55 20.04
CA LYS A 777 -4.47 -26.96 18.70
C LYS A 777 -4.48 -28.06 17.62
N GLN A 778 -3.66 -29.11 17.76
CA GLN A 778 -3.63 -30.24 16.83
C GLN A 778 -4.94 -31.04 16.86
N GLN A 779 -5.52 -31.31 18.04
CA GLN A 779 -6.82 -31.97 18.17
C GLN A 779 -7.94 -31.16 17.50
N LYS A 780 -7.96 -29.83 17.70
CA LYS A 780 -8.88 -28.93 17.00
C LYS A 780 -8.66 -29.04 15.49
N LEU A 781 -7.42 -28.95 15.00
CA LEU A 781 -7.11 -29.06 13.57
C LEU A 781 -7.54 -30.41 12.96
N GLN A 782 -7.32 -31.53 13.65
CA GLN A 782 -7.77 -32.85 13.18
C GLN A 782 -9.30 -32.95 13.09
N SER A 783 -10.03 -32.36 14.05
CA SER A 783 -11.49 -32.31 14.00
C SER A 783 -11.99 -31.49 12.80
N LEU A 784 -11.31 -30.38 12.47
CA LEU A 784 -11.61 -29.55 11.31
C LEU A 784 -11.33 -30.26 10.00
N TYR A 785 -10.24 -31.03 9.92
CA TYR A 785 -9.91 -31.83 8.74
C TYR A 785 -10.95 -32.93 8.47
N ARG A 786 -11.44 -33.60 9.53
CA ARG A 786 -12.54 -34.57 9.40
C ARG A 786 -13.82 -33.91 8.89
N SER A 787 -14.17 -32.75 9.44
CA SER A 787 -15.31 -31.95 8.97
C SER A 787 -15.14 -31.50 7.51
N ALA A 788 -13.93 -31.07 7.09
CA ALA A 788 -13.65 -30.72 5.70
C ALA A 788 -13.86 -31.89 4.74
N LYS A 789 -13.39 -33.09 5.12
CA LYS A 789 -13.56 -34.31 4.31
C LYS A 789 -15.02 -34.78 4.22
N GLU A 790 -15.85 -34.50 5.22
CA GLU A 790 -17.29 -34.73 5.13
C GLU A 790 -17.98 -33.69 4.25
N LEU A 791 -17.47 -32.45 4.24
CA LEU A 791 -17.96 -31.36 3.40
C LEU A 791 -17.66 -31.55 1.91
N GLU A 792 -16.59 -32.25 1.53
CA GLU A 792 -16.34 -32.65 0.13
C GLU A 792 -17.50 -33.47 -0.47
N LYS A 793 -18.33 -34.09 0.37
CA LYS A 793 -19.51 -34.86 -0.07
C LYS A 793 -20.75 -33.98 -0.35
N LEU A 794 -20.72 -32.67 -0.07
CA LEU A 794 -21.87 -31.76 -0.25
C LEU A 794 -22.26 -31.58 -1.70
N ILE A 795 -21.25 -31.55 -2.57
CA ILE A 795 -21.39 -31.21 -3.97
C ILE A 795 -20.83 -32.39 -4.76
N PRO A 796 -21.68 -33.11 -5.51
CA PRO A 796 -21.16 -34.10 -6.44
C PRO A 796 -20.26 -33.37 -7.45
N ALA A 797 -18.97 -33.70 -7.43
CA ALA A 797 -18.04 -33.24 -8.46
C ALA A 797 -18.32 -33.98 -9.77
N GLU A 798 -18.22 -33.28 -10.89
CA GLU A 798 -18.26 -33.90 -12.22
C GLU A 798 -16.95 -34.65 -12.50
N GLU A 799 -16.98 -35.62 -13.42
CA GLU A 799 -15.87 -36.58 -13.65
C GLU A 799 -14.53 -35.91 -14.00
N GLU A 800 -14.55 -34.71 -14.59
CA GLU A 800 -13.36 -33.95 -14.99
C GLU A 800 -13.12 -32.67 -14.17
N VAL A 801 -13.68 -32.57 -12.95
CA VAL A 801 -13.52 -31.39 -12.08
C VAL A 801 -13.26 -31.76 -10.62
N LEU A 802 -12.41 -30.98 -9.96
CA LEU A 802 -12.30 -30.95 -8.50
C LEU A 802 -12.97 -29.71 -7.94
N ASN A 803 -13.77 -29.88 -6.88
CA ASN A 803 -14.24 -28.75 -6.09
C ASN A 803 -13.05 -28.16 -5.32
N GLN A 804 -12.85 -26.85 -5.42
CA GLN A 804 -11.80 -26.16 -4.68
C GLN A 804 -12.33 -25.69 -3.33
N GLN A 805 -11.53 -25.81 -2.27
CA GLN A 805 -11.94 -25.41 -0.92
C GLN A 805 -10.92 -24.45 -0.29
N GLU A 806 -11.41 -23.34 0.22
CA GLU A 806 -10.63 -22.38 1.02
C GLU A 806 -11.26 -22.24 2.41
N ILE A 807 -10.46 -22.36 3.47
CA ILE A 807 -10.91 -22.26 4.86
C ILE A 807 -10.27 -21.01 5.48
N LEU A 808 -11.08 -19.98 5.72
CA LEU A 808 -10.66 -18.78 6.43
C LEU A 808 -10.84 -19.01 7.95
N LYS A 809 -9.74 -18.86 8.71
CA LYS A 809 -9.71 -19.14 10.15
C LYS A 809 -9.97 -17.86 10.96
N GLY A 810 -10.74 -17.99 12.04
CA GLY A 810 -11.16 -16.87 12.90
C GLY A 810 -10.08 -15.98 13.54
N GLN A 811 -8.77 -16.22 13.41
CA GLN A 811 -7.80 -15.19 13.84
C GLN A 811 -7.87 -13.94 12.95
N ASP A 812 -8.22 -14.11 11.68
CA ASP A 812 -8.40 -13.02 10.71
C ASP A 812 -9.83 -12.46 10.73
N ILE A 813 -10.78 -13.16 11.34
CA ILE A 813 -12.22 -12.87 11.25
C ILE A 813 -12.86 -12.53 12.62
N ASN A 814 -12.25 -12.90 13.77
CA ASN A 814 -12.85 -12.73 15.10
C ASN A 814 -13.08 -11.26 15.49
N SER A 815 -12.41 -10.31 14.83
CA SER A 815 -12.69 -8.88 15.00
C SER A 815 -13.91 -8.40 14.21
N MET A 816 -14.42 -9.20 13.27
CA MET A 816 -15.46 -8.83 12.30
C MET A 816 -16.75 -9.67 12.39
N LEU A 817 -16.73 -10.82 13.07
CA LEU A 817 -17.94 -11.63 13.31
C LEU A 817 -18.80 -10.99 14.41
N SER A 818 -19.53 -9.94 14.05
CA SER A 818 -20.66 -9.43 14.84
C SER A 818 -21.88 -10.33 14.64
N ASP A 819 -22.77 -10.38 15.64
CA ASP A 819 -24.07 -11.05 15.49
C ASP A 819 -25.04 -10.27 14.59
N GLU A 820 -24.66 -9.07 14.14
CA GLU A 820 -25.44 -8.20 13.27
C GLU A 820 -25.34 -8.63 11.81
N VAL A 821 -26.50 -8.84 11.17
CA VAL A 821 -26.64 -9.32 9.79
C VAL A 821 -25.91 -8.40 8.78
N GLU A 822 -25.94 -7.09 8.98
CA GLU A 822 -25.34 -6.11 8.05
C GLU A 822 -23.81 -6.27 7.95
N THR A 823 -23.11 -6.36 9.08
CA THR A 823 -21.65 -6.56 9.11
C THR A 823 -21.21 -7.87 8.46
N MET A 824 -21.99 -8.94 8.63
CA MET A 824 -21.74 -10.22 7.98
C MET A 824 -21.95 -10.13 6.47
N VAL A 825 -22.95 -9.40 6.00
CA VAL A 825 -23.20 -9.18 4.56
C VAL A 825 -22.05 -8.39 3.93
N GLU A 826 -21.52 -7.38 4.61
CA GLU A 826 -20.35 -6.63 4.14
C GLU A 826 -19.10 -7.51 4.05
N LEU A 827 -18.82 -8.30 5.11
CA LEU A 827 -17.71 -9.26 5.13
C LEU A 827 -17.83 -10.30 4.00
N ILE A 828 -19.02 -10.89 3.83
CA ILE A 828 -19.31 -11.83 2.75
C ILE A 828 -19.11 -11.17 1.39
N SER A 829 -19.53 -9.92 1.23
CA SER A 829 -19.37 -9.18 -0.03
C SER A 829 -17.91 -8.95 -0.37
N SER A 830 -17.09 -8.56 0.60
CA SER A 830 -15.63 -8.41 0.46
C SER A 830 -14.95 -9.75 0.10
N ILE A 831 -15.34 -10.84 0.77
CA ILE A 831 -14.83 -12.18 0.45
C ILE A 831 -15.21 -12.56 -0.99
N LEU A 832 -16.47 -12.37 -1.39
CA LEU A 832 -16.90 -12.68 -2.76
C LEU A 832 -16.12 -11.85 -3.79
N GLU A 833 -15.84 -10.59 -3.52
CA GLU A 833 -15.02 -9.73 -4.40
C GLU A 833 -13.58 -10.24 -4.55
N GLU A 834 -12.93 -10.64 -3.45
CA GLU A 834 -11.62 -11.28 -3.50
C GLU A 834 -11.64 -12.58 -4.32
N GLN A 835 -12.69 -13.41 -4.15
CA GLN A 835 -12.86 -14.65 -4.90
C GLN A 835 -13.07 -14.39 -6.40
N ARG A 836 -13.84 -13.35 -6.78
CA ARG A 836 -14.01 -12.93 -8.17
C ARG A 836 -12.67 -12.47 -8.78
N ASN A 837 -11.86 -11.73 -8.04
CA ASN A 837 -10.53 -11.31 -8.51
C ASN A 837 -9.59 -12.51 -8.74
N LYS A 838 -9.56 -13.46 -7.78
CA LYS A 838 -8.83 -14.74 -7.95
C LYS A 838 -9.30 -15.50 -9.20
N LEU A 839 -10.61 -15.51 -9.44
CA LEU A 839 -11.22 -16.16 -10.60
C LEU A 839 -10.73 -15.55 -11.92
N GLU A 840 -10.60 -14.22 -12.01
CA GLU A 840 -10.08 -13.53 -13.20
C GLU A 840 -8.61 -13.86 -13.48
N GLU A 841 -7.77 -13.97 -12.43
CA GLU A 841 -6.36 -14.35 -12.56
C GLU A 841 -6.17 -15.80 -13.02
N GLU A 842 -7.08 -16.69 -12.62
CA GLU A 842 -7.07 -18.12 -12.94
C GLU A 842 -7.45 -18.42 -14.41
N ILE A 843 -7.95 -17.46 -15.19
CA ILE A 843 -8.30 -17.62 -16.63
C ILE A 843 -7.05 -17.59 -17.54
N ARG A 844 -6.01 -18.33 -17.16
CA ARG A 844 -4.77 -18.48 -17.97
C ARG A 844 -4.34 -19.93 -17.95
N TYR A 845 -4.00 -20.48 -19.11
CA TYR A 845 -3.42 -21.82 -19.16
C TYR A 845 -1.94 -21.75 -18.79
N LYS A 846 -1.47 -22.85 -18.20
CA LYS A 846 -0.06 -23.07 -17.91
C LYS A 846 0.46 -24.09 -18.91
N ILE A 847 1.48 -23.71 -19.69
CA ILE A 847 2.17 -24.63 -20.60
C ILE A 847 3.51 -24.99 -19.99
N LEU A 848 3.78 -26.29 -19.88
CA LEU A 848 5.07 -26.83 -19.47
C LEU A 848 5.58 -27.78 -20.56
N ILE A 849 6.83 -27.55 -20.99
CA ILE A 849 7.53 -28.38 -21.96
C ILE A 849 8.74 -29.00 -21.26
N GLN A 850 8.78 -30.33 -21.20
CA GLN A 850 9.81 -31.11 -20.51
C GLN A 850 10.51 -32.05 -21.49
N GLN A 851 11.84 -32.04 -21.45
CA GLN A 851 12.69 -32.97 -22.22
C GLN A 851 13.15 -34.11 -21.29
N GLY A 852 13.24 -35.33 -21.80
CA GLY A 852 13.63 -36.51 -21.03
C GLY A 852 14.86 -36.25 -20.14
N ASN A 853 14.68 -36.45 -18.82
CA ASN A 853 15.56 -36.14 -17.66
C ASN A 853 15.10 -34.98 -16.72
N ASN A 854 13.84 -34.54 -16.76
CA ASN A 854 13.28 -33.50 -15.86
C ASN A 854 13.81 -32.07 -16.05
N GLU A 855 14.58 -31.79 -17.10
CA GLU A 855 14.96 -30.42 -17.44
C GLU A 855 13.82 -29.71 -18.19
N TYR A 856 13.44 -28.53 -17.69
CA TYR A 856 12.40 -27.68 -18.26
C TYR A 856 13.03 -26.71 -19.27
N LEU A 857 12.58 -26.78 -20.53
CA LEU A 857 13.10 -25.91 -21.60
C LEU A 857 12.46 -24.51 -21.62
N LYS A 858 11.21 -24.40 -21.15
CA LYS A 858 10.50 -23.13 -21.01
C LYS A 858 9.54 -23.25 -19.83
N LYS A 859 9.76 -22.45 -18.79
CA LYS A 859 8.98 -22.50 -17.55
C LYS A 859 7.99 -21.34 -17.49
N ASP A 860 6.72 -21.68 -17.28
CA ASP A 860 5.65 -20.80 -16.81
C ASP A 860 5.26 -19.62 -17.73
N GLU A 861 5.00 -19.87 -19.01
CA GLU A 861 4.33 -18.87 -19.86
C GLU A 861 2.81 -18.91 -19.56
N LYS A 862 2.33 -17.94 -18.78
CA LYS A 862 0.88 -17.69 -18.59
C LYS A 862 0.35 -17.04 -19.86
N VAL A 863 -0.19 -17.83 -20.77
CA VAL A 863 -0.75 -17.28 -22.00
C VAL A 863 -2.25 -17.01 -21.76
N PRO A 864 -2.75 -15.80 -22.08
CA PRO A 864 -4.16 -15.49 -21.94
C PRO A 864 -5.01 -16.35 -22.88
N ILE A 865 -6.19 -16.75 -22.41
CA ILE A 865 -7.22 -17.37 -23.25
C ILE A 865 -7.71 -16.30 -24.22
N ASN A 866 -7.34 -16.43 -25.49
CA ASN A 866 -7.77 -15.50 -26.52
C ASN A 866 -9.22 -15.82 -26.86
N ILE A 867 -10.15 -15.06 -26.27
CA ILE A 867 -11.59 -15.21 -26.49
C ILE A 867 -11.94 -14.65 -27.87
N ARG A 868 -11.53 -15.32 -28.95
CA ARG A 868 -12.02 -15.02 -30.30
C ARG A 868 -13.30 -15.80 -30.53
N LYS A 869 -14.40 -15.08 -30.74
CA LYS A 869 -15.69 -15.66 -31.14
C LYS A 869 -15.56 -16.21 -32.56
N ILE A 870 -15.47 -17.53 -32.72
CA ILE A 870 -15.57 -18.18 -34.02
C ILE A 870 -17.00 -18.70 -34.16
N THR A 871 -17.75 -18.10 -35.07
CA THR A 871 -19.08 -18.59 -35.45
C THR A 871 -18.90 -19.67 -36.52
N LYS A 872 -18.97 -20.95 -36.14
CA LYS A 872 -18.92 -22.06 -37.11
C LYS A 872 -20.32 -22.25 -37.66
N LYS A 873 -20.60 -21.67 -38.84
CA LYS A 873 -21.83 -21.97 -39.59
C LYS A 873 -21.78 -23.43 -40.02
N ILE A 874 -22.52 -24.29 -39.33
CA ILE A 874 -22.76 -25.66 -39.79
C ILE A 874 -23.61 -25.55 -41.06
N ALA A 875 -23.17 -26.19 -42.14
CA ALA A 875 -23.79 -26.09 -43.44
C ALA A 875 -25.22 -26.68 -43.39
N GLU A 876 -26.17 -25.86 -43.87
CA GLU A 876 -27.50 -26.17 -44.40
C GLU A 876 -28.40 -27.11 -43.54
N ASP A 877 -29.46 -26.50 -43.00
CA ASP A 877 -30.70 -27.08 -42.42
C ASP A 877 -30.81 -27.38 -40.91
N THR A 878 -29.89 -26.93 -40.04
CA THR A 878 -30.16 -26.92 -38.58
C THR A 878 -29.66 -25.64 -37.89
N PHE A 879 -30.59 -24.88 -37.29
CA PHE A 879 -30.35 -23.61 -36.57
C PHE A 879 -29.73 -23.81 -35.17
N HIS A 880 -28.62 -24.53 -35.07
CA HIS A 880 -27.92 -24.72 -33.80
C HIS A 880 -26.45 -24.28 -33.90
N GLU A 881 -26.18 -23.02 -33.56
CA GLU A 881 -24.80 -22.52 -33.35
C GLU A 881 -24.37 -22.82 -31.91
N GLN A 882 -23.35 -23.68 -31.73
CA GLN A 882 -22.60 -23.77 -30.48
C GLN A 882 -21.50 -22.71 -30.46
N ILE A 883 -21.35 -21.99 -29.34
CA ILE A 883 -20.24 -21.06 -29.12
C ILE A 883 -19.04 -21.90 -28.68
N LEU A 884 -18.29 -22.42 -29.66
CA LEU A 884 -17.01 -23.08 -29.42
C LEU A 884 -15.91 -22.03 -29.36
N TYR A 885 -15.11 -22.08 -28.31
CA TYR A 885 -13.89 -21.30 -28.22
C TYR A 885 -12.73 -22.18 -28.69
N GLU A 886 -12.24 -21.93 -29.90
CA GLU A 886 -11.07 -22.66 -30.43
C GLU A 886 -9.80 -21.89 -30.04
N ASN A 887 -8.93 -22.47 -29.22
CA ASN A 887 -7.55 -22.00 -29.09
C ASN A 887 -6.63 -22.89 -29.93
N ASN A 888 -6.08 -22.31 -30.99
CA ASN A 888 -4.99 -22.91 -31.75
C ASN A 888 -3.66 -22.44 -31.16
N LEU A 889 -3.05 -23.29 -30.35
CA LEU A 889 -1.70 -23.08 -29.82
C LEU A 889 -0.71 -23.66 -30.83
N THR A 890 -0.09 -22.80 -31.61
CA THR A 890 0.99 -23.19 -32.52
C THR A 890 2.33 -22.74 -31.94
N PHE A 891 3.25 -23.67 -31.72
CA PHE A 891 4.63 -23.35 -31.38
C PHE A 891 5.59 -24.14 -32.27
N SER A 892 6.73 -23.51 -32.58
CA SER A 892 7.86 -24.18 -33.21
C SER A 892 8.79 -24.69 -32.13
N THR A 893 9.32 -25.91 -32.29
CA THR A 893 10.34 -26.42 -31.37
C THR A 893 11.54 -25.45 -31.34
N PRO A 894 12.00 -25.02 -30.15
CA PRO A 894 13.07 -24.02 -30.03
C PRO A 894 14.46 -24.58 -30.31
N LEU A 895 14.57 -25.85 -30.72
CA LEU A 895 15.85 -26.56 -30.80
C LEU A 895 16.30 -26.79 -32.24
N GLU A 896 17.62 -26.78 -32.40
CA GLU A 896 18.32 -27.06 -33.66
C GLU A 896 18.52 -28.56 -33.91
N GLU A 897 18.28 -29.42 -32.91
CA GLU A 897 18.49 -30.87 -32.96
C GLU A 897 17.19 -31.67 -32.79
N ASN A 898 17.17 -32.88 -33.35
CA ASN A 898 16.06 -33.82 -33.22
C ASN A 898 16.03 -34.43 -31.83
N ILE A 899 14.84 -34.53 -31.23
CA ILE A 899 14.68 -35.06 -29.87
C ILE A 899 13.78 -36.30 -29.91
N ALA A 900 14.23 -37.34 -29.22
CA ALA A 900 13.52 -38.62 -29.18
C ALA A 900 12.17 -38.54 -28.45
N ASN A 901 12.09 -37.85 -27.30
CA ASN A 901 10.86 -37.78 -26.49
C ASN A 901 10.66 -36.40 -25.85
N TYR A 902 9.42 -35.91 -25.91
CA TYR A 902 8.95 -34.66 -25.31
C TYR A 902 7.65 -34.89 -24.57
N THR A 903 7.50 -34.25 -23.41
CA THR A 903 6.22 -34.16 -22.71
C THR A 903 5.71 -32.73 -22.77
N LEU A 904 4.54 -32.57 -23.35
CA LEU A 904 3.83 -31.31 -23.43
C LEU A 904 2.66 -31.35 -22.47
N THR A 905 2.61 -30.40 -21.55
CA THR A 905 1.59 -30.34 -20.51
C THR A 905 0.87 -29.00 -20.59
N VAL A 906 -0.47 -29.03 -20.67
CA VAL A 906 -1.33 -27.85 -20.65
C VAL A 906 -2.32 -27.99 -19.50
N THR A 907 -2.28 -27.08 -18.53
CA THR A 907 -3.29 -27.03 -17.46
C THR A 907 -4.42 -26.10 -17.88
N VAL A 908 -5.62 -26.66 -18.03
CA VAL A 908 -6.87 -25.93 -18.33
C VAL A 908 -7.62 -25.66 -17.02
N PRO A 909 -7.93 -24.38 -16.68
CA PRO A 909 -8.69 -24.06 -15.47
C PRO A 909 -10.09 -24.69 -15.47
N TYR A 910 -10.61 -25.07 -14.30
CA TYR A 910 -11.94 -25.68 -14.15
C TYR A 910 -13.13 -24.77 -14.53
N HIS A 911 -12.86 -23.51 -14.85
CA HIS A 911 -13.81 -22.61 -15.52
C HIS A 911 -14.23 -23.11 -16.91
N PHE A 912 -13.46 -24.04 -17.48
CA PHE A 912 -13.62 -24.54 -18.82
C PHE A 912 -13.79 -26.05 -18.83
N GLN A 913 -14.79 -26.51 -19.57
CA GLN A 913 -14.97 -27.90 -19.96
C GLN A 913 -14.21 -28.11 -21.27
N VAL A 914 -13.29 -29.06 -21.31
CA VAL A 914 -12.61 -29.44 -22.56
C VAL A 914 -13.53 -30.36 -23.34
N SER A 915 -14.16 -29.84 -24.40
CA SER A 915 -15.08 -30.62 -25.24
C SER A 915 -14.32 -31.50 -26.24
N ASP A 916 -13.23 -30.97 -26.79
CA ASP A 916 -12.34 -31.70 -27.68
C ASP A 916 -10.91 -31.16 -27.57
N CYS A 917 -9.92 -32.02 -27.80
CA CYS A 917 -8.52 -31.62 -27.75
C CYS A 917 -7.67 -32.51 -28.66
N GLU A 918 -7.12 -31.90 -29.72
CA GLU A 918 -6.31 -32.58 -30.71
C GLU A 918 -4.93 -31.93 -30.79
N CYS A 919 -3.87 -32.73 -30.67
CA CYS A 919 -2.52 -32.31 -31.01
C CYS A 919 -2.18 -32.81 -32.42
N LYS A 920 -2.02 -31.88 -33.37
CA LYS A 920 -1.71 -32.16 -34.79
C LYS A 920 -0.21 -32.07 -35.00
N LEU A 921 0.40 -33.22 -35.29
CA LEU A 921 1.73 -33.34 -35.91
C LEU A 921 1.55 -33.79 -37.36
N LYS A 922 2.50 -33.48 -38.25
CA LYS A 922 2.38 -33.56 -39.73
C LYS A 922 1.45 -34.66 -40.29
N ASP A 923 1.53 -35.88 -39.78
CA ASP A 923 0.70 -37.02 -40.22
C ASP A 923 -0.04 -37.76 -39.08
N SER A 924 -0.06 -37.22 -37.85
CA SER A 924 -0.68 -37.88 -36.69
C SER A 924 -1.46 -36.91 -35.79
N THR A 925 -2.58 -37.41 -35.26
CA THR A 925 -3.36 -36.73 -34.23
C THR A 925 -3.21 -37.50 -32.92
N LEU A 926 -2.72 -36.82 -31.88
CA LEU A 926 -2.50 -37.40 -30.56
C LEU A 926 -3.51 -36.84 -29.56
N LEU A 927 -4.13 -37.72 -28.79
CA LEU A 927 -5.00 -37.37 -27.67
C LEU A 927 -4.16 -37.23 -26.38
N PRO A 928 -4.49 -36.29 -25.48
CA PRO A 928 -3.79 -36.17 -24.21
C PRO A 928 -4.22 -37.23 -23.19
N GLU A 929 -3.32 -37.55 -22.27
CA GLU A 929 -3.66 -38.07 -20.95
C GLU A 929 -4.25 -36.93 -20.11
N LYS A 930 -5.38 -37.17 -19.44
CA LYS A 930 -6.08 -36.19 -18.60
C LYS A 930 -5.83 -36.49 -17.12
N THR A 931 -5.35 -35.50 -16.36
CA THR A 931 -5.13 -35.62 -14.91
C THR A 931 -5.77 -34.44 -14.18
N LEU A 932 -6.47 -34.70 -13.07
CA LEU A 932 -7.06 -33.64 -12.24
C LEU A 932 -6.02 -33.06 -11.27
N LEU A 933 -5.80 -31.75 -11.32
CA LEU A 933 -4.96 -31.01 -10.40
C LEU A 933 -5.79 -30.00 -9.60
N GLU A 934 -5.29 -29.58 -8.44
CA GLU A 934 -5.94 -28.54 -7.61
C GLU A 934 -6.28 -27.26 -8.39
N LYS A 935 -5.45 -26.92 -9.40
CA LYS A 935 -5.57 -25.70 -10.21
C LYS A 935 -6.31 -25.88 -11.54
N GLY A 936 -6.71 -27.10 -11.92
CA GLY A 936 -7.38 -27.36 -13.20
C GLY A 936 -7.17 -28.77 -13.75
N LEU A 937 -7.64 -28.99 -14.97
CA LEU A 937 -7.44 -30.22 -15.74
C LEU A 937 -6.11 -30.16 -16.50
N GLU A 938 -5.18 -31.04 -16.14
CA GLU A 938 -3.92 -31.23 -16.86
C GLU A 938 -4.12 -32.12 -18.09
N LEU A 939 -3.75 -31.60 -19.26
CA LEU A 939 -3.70 -32.31 -20.52
C LEU A 939 -2.24 -32.58 -20.87
N LYS A 940 -1.85 -33.85 -20.95
CA LYS A 940 -0.46 -34.26 -21.15
C LYS A 940 -0.33 -35.08 -22.45
N TRP A 941 0.53 -34.63 -23.36
CA TRP A 941 0.89 -35.35 -24.59
C TRP A 941 2.33 -35.83 -24.53
N GLU A 942 2.57 -37.08 -24.93
CA GLU A 942 3.91 -37.62 -25.16
C GLU A 942 4.21 -37.58 -26.67
N LEU A 943 5.12 -36.69 -27.06
CA LEU A 943 5.53 -36.48 -28.45
C LEU A 943 6.85 -37.21 -28.69
N LYS A 944 6.93 -37.98 -29.77
CA LYS A 944 8.13 -38.75 -30.15
C LYS A 944 8.68 -38.27 -31.48
N ASP A 945 10.00 -38.32 -31.61
CA ASP A 945 10.74 -38.07 -32.86
C ASP A 945 10.44 -36.70 -33.52
N LEU A 946 10.37 -35.64 -32.71
CA LEU A 946 10.15 -34.28 -33.21
C LEU A 946 11.36 -33.77 -33.99
N SER A 947 11.14 -33.39 -35.25
CA SER A 947 12.19 -32.81 -36.08
C SER A 947 12.53 -31.38 -35.63
N ALA A 948 13.79 -30.96 -35.83
CA ALA A 948 14.21 -29.59 -35.57
C ALA A 948 13.30 -28.59 -36.31
N GLN A 949 12.80 -27.58 -35.60
CA GLN A 949 11.85 -26.56 -36.09
C GLN A 949 10.47 -27.08 -36.53
N GLU A 950 10.08 -28.30 -36.16
CA GLU A 950 8.73 -28.79 -36.41
C GLU A 950 7.69 -27.95 -35.68
N LYS A 951 6.60 -27.63 -36.39
CA LYS A 951 5.47 -26.90 -35.81
C LYS A 951 4.49 -27.89 -35.20
N VAL A 952 4.28 -27.78 -33.90
CA VAL A 952 3.23 -28.50 -33.19
C VAL A 952 2.03 -27.56 -33.05
N SER A 953 0.85 -28.03 -33.46
CA SER A 953 -0.39 -27.28 -33.31
C SER A 953 -1.32 -28.05 -32.38
N ILE A 954 -1.58 -27.50 -31.21
CA ILE A 954 -2.62 -28.00 -30.31
C ILE A 954 -3.89 -27.20 -30.58
N GLN A 955 -4.97 -27.91 -30.87
CA GLN A 955 -6.31 -27.34 -30.91
C GLN A 955 -7.06 -27.83 -29.68
N ILE A 956 -7.49 -26.90 -28.83
CA ILE A 956 -8.31 -27.20 -27.66
C ILE A 956 -9.62 -26.46 -27.83
N ASP A 957 -10.71 -27.22 -27.88
CA ASP A 957 -12.06 -26.71 -27.90
C ASP A 957 -12.62 -26.81 -26.48
N TYR A 958 -13.11 -25.69 -25.96
CA TYR A 958 -13.64 -25.63 -24.61
C TYR A 958 -14.95 -24.85 -24.52
N ASN A 959 -15.79 -25.26 -23.58
CA ASN A 959 -17.01 -24.58 -23.18
C ASN A 959 -16.81 -23.96 -21.79
N ARG A 960 -17.41 -22.80 -21.52
CA ARG A 960 -17.38 -22.25 -20.15
C ARG A 960 -18.37 -23.01 -19.26
N ARG A 961 -17.91 -23.41 -18.08
CA ARG A 961 -18.73 -23.99 -17.00
C ARG A 961 -19.39 -22.87 -16.21
N VAL A 962 -20.50 -23.19 -15.53
CA VAL A 962 -21.04 -22.32 -14.48
C VAL A 962 -20.20 -22.54 -13.23
N CYS A 963 -19.63 -21.46 -12.68
CA CYS A 963 -18.93 -21.51 -11.41
C CYS A 963 -19.90 -21.13 -10.29
N ARG A 964 -19.90 -21.89 -9.20
CA ARG A 964 -20.68 -21.61 -7.99
C ARG A 964 -19.74 -21.44 -6.83
N HIS A 965 -19.76 -20.28 -6.19
CA HIS A 965 -19.18 -20.06 -4.88
C HIS A 965 -20.20 -20.44 -3.80
N ILE A 966 -19.79 -21.28 -2.86
CA ILE A 966 -20.58 -21.69 -1.70
C ILE A 966 -19.83 -21.23 -0.45
N ILE A 967 -20.38 -20.25 0.23
CA ILE A 967 -19.84 -19.75 1.50
C ILE A 967 -20.69 -20.32 2.63
N LEU A 968 -20.06 -21.09 3.50
CA LEU A 968 -20.65 -21.68 4.69
C LEU A 968 -20.04 -21.02 5.93
N THR A 969 -20.89 -20.57 6.85
CA THR A 969 -20.45 -20.08 8.16
C THR A 969 -20.86 -21.05 9.26
N ASP A 970 -19.88 -21.60 9.96
CA ASP A 970 -20.04 -22.55 11.06
C ASP A 970 -19.47 -21.93 12.35
N GLY A 971 -20.10 -20.84 12.81
CA GLY A 971 -19.67 -20.10 14.00
C GLY A 971 -18.35 -19.34 13.79
N GLU A 972 -17.21 -19.96 14.12
CA GLU A 972 -15.87 -19.34 14.10
C GLU A 972 -15.16 -19.40 12.74
N GLN A 973 -15.77 -20.03 11.73
CA GLN A 973 -15.12 -20.32 10.46
C GLN A 973 -16.00 -19.96 9.28
N ILE A 974 -15.36 -19.38 8.27
CA ILE A 974 -15.93 -19.17 6.94
C ILE A 974 -15.23 -20.16 6.00
N ARG A 975 -16.03 -20.98 5.33
CA ARG A 975 -15.55 -21.94 4.34
C ARG A 975 -16.10 -21.54 2.99
N ILE A 976 -15.23 -21.50 2.00
CA ILE A 976 -15.55 -21.14 0.63
C ILE A 976 -15.30 -22.38 -0.22
N ILE A 977 -16.33 -22.86 -0.92
CA ILE A 977 -16.22 -23.98 -1.85
C ILE A 977 -16.53 -23.45 -3.24
N ARG A 978 -15.64 -23.68 -4.19
CA ARG A 978 -15.89 -23.41 -5.62
C ARG A 978 -16.24 -24.71 -6.31
N ALA A 979 -17.44 -24.76 -6.88
CA ALA A 979 -17.90 -25.87 -7.69
C ALA A 979 -18.08 -25.42 -9.14
N TYR A 980 -17.85 -26.33 -10.08
CA TYR A 980 -17.96 -26.05 -11.50
C TYR A 980 -18.90 -27.06 -12.13
N TYR A 981 -19.81 -26.56 -12.96
CA TYR A 981 -20.87 -27.36 -13.56
C TYR A 981 -20.89 -27.19 -15.07
N ASP A 982 -20.99 -28.32 -15.76
CA ASP A 982 -21.12 -28.36 -17.21
C ASP A 982 -22.47 -27.81 -17.66
N ILE A 983 -22.45 -26.96 -18.68
CA ILE A 983 -23.66 -26.51 -19.35
C ILE A 983 -24.02 -27.61 -20.35
N ALA A 984 -24.93 -28.50 -19.97
CA ALA A 984 -25.35 -29.61 -20.82
C ALA A 984 -25.92 -29.08 -22.15
N SER A 985 -25.19 -29.26 -23.25
CA SER A 985 -25.71 -29.02 -24.59
C SER A 985 -26.60 -30.21 -24.97
N SER A 986 -27.89 -30.16 -24.64
CA SER A 986 -28.79 -31.19 -25.15
C SER A 986 -28.98 -30.96 -26.64
N GLN A 987 -28.60 -31.93 -27.47
CA GLN A 987 -28.73 -31.86 -28.94
C GLN A 987 -30.18 -31.62 -29.43
N ASP A 988 -31.18 -31.83 -28.55
CA ASP A 988 -32.61 -31.80 -28.89
C ASP A 988 -33.43 -30.67 -28.23
N LYS A 989 -32.82 -29.66 -27.60
CA LYS A 989 -33.61 -28.59 -26.94
C LYS A 989 -33.15 -27.17 -27.28
N GLU A 990 -34.14 -26.31 -27.47
CA GLU A 990 -34.02 -24.86 -27.66
C GLU A 990 -33.35 -24.11 -26.49
N TYR A 991 -33.07 -24.76 -25.34
CA TYR A 991 -32.55 -24.10 -24.14
C TYR A 991 -31.50 -24.95 -23.44
N ASN A 992 -30.44 -24.31 -22.96
CA ASN A 992 -29.45 -24.96 -22.11
C ASN A 992 -29.97 -24.96 -20.67
N ASN A 993 -30.53 -26.08 -20.21
CA ASN A 993 -30.97 -26.20 -18.82
C ASN A 993 -29.82 -26.71 -17.96
N ILE A 994 -29.56 -26.05 -16.84
CA ILE A 994 -28.59 -26.48 -15.85
C ILE A 994 -29.29 -26.61 -14.50
N GLN A 995 -29.10 -27.77 -13.87
CA GLN A 995 -29.63 -28.08 -12.56
C GLN A 995 -28.48 -28.11 -11.56
N LEU A 996 -28.40 -27.10 -10.71
CA LEU A 996 -27.40 -27.03 -9.66
C LEU A 996 -28.02 -27.51 -8.35
N SER A 997 -27.39 -28.48 -7.68
CA SER A 997 -27.89 -29.00 -6.40
C SER A 997 -26.81 -29.00 -5.33
N ILE A 998 -27.25 -28.80 -4.10
CA ILE A 998 -26.40 -28.84 -2.91
C ILE A 998 -27.12 -29.67 -1.87
N HIS A 999 -26.42 -30.66 -1.33
CA HIS A 999 -26.91 -31.48 -0.24
C HIS A 999 -26.14 -31.15 1.04
N ILE A 1000 -26.82 -30.55 2.02
CA ILE A 1000 -26.22 -30.33 3.35
C ILE A 1000 -26.52 -31.58 4.21
N PRO A 1001 -25.52 -32.41 4.55
CA PRO A 1001 -25.72 -33.66 5.28
C PRO A 1001 -26.19 -33.41 6.71
N GLN A 1002 -26.83 -34.42 7.27
CA GLN A 1002 -27.17 -34.48 8.68
C GLN A 1002 -25.93 -34.27 9.55
N GLY A 1003 -26.00 -33.29 10.45
CA GLY A 1003 -24.94 -32.95 11.40
C GLY A 1003 -24.20 -31.65 11.12
N ILE A 1004 -24.38 -31.06 9.93
CA ILE A 1004 -23.80 -29.76 9.59
C ILE A 1004 -24.86 -28.68 9.78
N GLN A 1005 -24.62 -27.75 10.71
CA GLN A 1005 -25.47 -26.59 10.94
C GLN A 1005 -24.73 -25.34 10.45
N ALA A 1006 -25.18 -24.77 9.33
CA ALA A 1006 -24.62 -23.53 8.83
C ALA A 1006 -25.47 -22.35 9.34
N LYS A 1007 -24.87 -21.41 10.09
CA LYS A 1007 -25.55 -20.17 10.51
C LYS A 1007 -25.97 -19.38 9.27
N TRP A 1008 -25.09 -19.34 8.28
CA TRP A 1008 -25.34 -18.75 6.96
C TRP A 1008 -24.80 -19.65 5.85
N LEU A 1009 -25.59 -19.78 4.79
CA LEU A 1009 -25.21 -20.37 3.51
C LEU A 1009 -25.41 -19.30 2.44
N VAL A 1010 -24.32 -18.91 1.78
CA VAL A 1010 -24.35 -17.98 0.65
C VAL A 1010 -23.94 -18.73 -0.60
N LEU A 1011 -24.73 -18.61 -1.64
CA LEU A 1011 -24.45 -19.18 -2.95
C LEU A 1011 -24.33 -18.04 -3.94
N GLU A 1012 -23.24 -18.01 -4.69
CA GLU A 1012 -23.07 -17.10 -5.81
C GLU A 1012 -22.81 -17.91 -7.08
N ASP A 1013 -23.72 -17.80 -8.04
CA ASP A 1013 -23.57 -18.45 -9.34
C ASP A 1013 -23.04 -17.43 -10.37
N ILE A 1014 -21.86 -17.73 -10.89
CA ILE A 1014 -21.18 -16.97 -11.95
C ILE A 1014 -21.55 -17.60 -13.29
N ILE A 1015 -22.56 -16.99 -13.95
CA ILE A 1015 -23.02 -17.42 -15.26
C ILE A 1015 -22.12 -16.82 -16.36
N PRO A 1016 -21.60 -17.62 -17.30
CA PRO A 1016 -20.73 -17.11 -18.36
C PRO A 1016 -21.44 -16.08 -19.27
N PRO A 1017 -20.74 -15.01 -19.72
CA PRO A 1017 -21.34 -13.88 -20.46
C PRO A 1017 -22.16 -14.17 -21.72
N PRO A 1018 -21.94 -15.21 -22.55
CA PRO A 1018 -22.84 -15.42 -23.68
C PRO A 1018 -24.24 -15.87 -23.26
N TYR A 1019 -24.41 -16.31 -22.01
CA TYR A 1019 -25.66 -16.83 -21.47
C TYR A 1019 -26.40 -15.80 -20.62
N VAL A 1020 -27.73 -15.83 -20.72
CA VAL A 1020 -28.65 -15.11 -19.86
C VAL A 1020 -29.50 -16.13 -19.11
N PRO A 1021 -29.39 -16.20 -17.77
CA PRO A 1021 -30.20 -17.08 -16.96
C PRO A 1021 -31.63 -16.57 -16.89
N LEU A 1022 -32.58 -17.45 -17.14
CA LEU A 1022 -33.96 -17.36 -16.70
C LEU A 1022 -34.05 -18.14 -15.39
N ILE A 1023 -34.35 -17.41 -14.32
CA ILE A 1023 -34.28 -17.94 -12.97
C ILE A 1023 -35.67 -18.41 -12.55
N GLN A 1024 -35.78 -19.70 -12.21
CA GLN A 1024 -36.90 -20.16 -11.41
C GLN A 1024 -36.48 -20.16 -9.94
N ARG A 1025 -37.14 -19.33 -9.11
CA ARG A 1025 -36.86 -19.31 -7.67
C ARG A 1025 -37.05 -20.72 -7.08
N PRO A 1026 -36.15 -21.21 -6.22
CA PRO A 1026 -36.31 -22.47 -5.53
C PRO A 1026 -37.62 -22.47 -4.74
N SER A 1027 -38.42 -23.53 -4.88
CA SER A 1027 -39.74 -23.62 -4.24
C SER A 1027 -39.68 -24.06 -2.77
N SER A 1028 -38.52 -24.49 -2.27
CA SER A 1028 -38.40 -25.18 -0.97
C SER A 1028 -38.00 -24.30 0.22
N LEU A 1029 -37.53 -23.07 0.02
CA LEU A 1029 -37.06 -22.18 1.09
C LEU A 1029 -37.40 -20.71 0.82
N GLU A 1030 -37.86 -20.00 1.85
CA GLU A 1030 -37.97 -18.53 1.81
C GLU A 1030 -36.55 -17.94 1.81
N SER A 1031 -36.06 -17.53 0.64
CA SER A 1031 -34.79 -16.81 0.50
C SER A 1031 -34.89 -15.44 1.18
N LEU A 1032 -33.90 -15.06 1.99
CA LEU A 1032 -33.85 -13.74 2.62
C LEU A 1032 -33.69 -12.61 1.59
N ASP A 1033 -32.86 -12.83 0.56
CA ASP A 1033 -32.62 -11.88 -0.51
C ASP A 1033 -32.10 -12.57 -1.79
N CYS A 1034 -32.28 -11.93 -2.94
CA CYS A 1034 -31.71 -12.31 -4.23
C CYS A 1034 -31.24 -11.06 -4.97
N SER A 1035 -29.93 -10.94 -5.19
CA SER A 1035 -29.33 -9.82 -5.92
C SER A 1035 -28.82 -10.26 -7.29
N THR A 1036 -28.91 -9.37 -8.28
CA THR A 1036 -28.37 -9.56 -9.63
C THR A 1036 -27.39 -8.43 -9.96
N SER A 1037 -26.16 -8.78 -10.35
CA SER A 1037 -25.13 -7.81 -10.79
C SER A 1037 -25.13 -7.62 -12.31
N PRO A 1038 -24.76 -6.42 -12.83
CA PRO A 1038 -24.66 -6.15 -14.26
C PRO A 1038 -23.40 -6.72 -14.98
N ILE A 1039 -22.33 -7.12 -14.27
CA ILE A 1039 -21.07 -7.62 -14.88
C ILE A 1039 -20.98 -9.14 -14.75
N GLY A 1040 -21.39 -9.86 -15.81
CA GLY A 1040 -21.75 -11.28 -15.67
C GLY A 1040 -23.00 -11.38 -14.79
N LYS A 1041 -23.99 -12.20 -15.16
CA LYS A 1041 -25.22 -12.26 -14.37
C LYS A 1041 -24.96 -13.10 -13.11
N LEU A 1042 -24.32 -12.48 -12.13
CA LEU A 1042 -24.09 -13.03 -10.80
C LEU A 1042 -25.44 -13.20 -10.12
N LEU A 1043 -25.73 -14.41 -9.67
CA LEU A 1043 -26.94 -14.74 -8.92
C LEU A 1043 -26.56 -15.10 -7.49
N GLY A 1044 -26.85 -14.19 -6.55
CA GLY A 1044 -26.62 -14.40 -5.13
C GLY A 1044 -27.85 -14.97 -4.42
N TRP A 1045 -27.65 -15.96 -3.57
CA TRP A 1045 -28.67 -16.52 -2.67
C TRP A 1045 -28.14 -16.56 -1.24
N ILE A 1046 -28.88 -16.01 -0.29
CA ILE A 1046 -28.51 -16.03 1.13
C ILE A 1046 -29.58 -16.78 1.92
N PHE A 1047 -29.15 -17.80 2.65
CA PHE A 1047 -29.98 -18.59 3.56
C PHE A 1047 -29.41 -18.53 4.97
N ALA A 1048 -30.28 -18.42 5.97
CA ALA A 1048 -29.92 -18.47 7.39
C ALA A 1048 -30.32 -19.81 8.01
N ASN A 1049 -29.54 -20.29 8.98
CA ASN A 1049 -29.81 -21.46 9.81
C ASN A 1049 -30.15 -22.71 8.99
N VAL A 1050 -29.31 -23.04 8.01
CA VAL A 1050 -29.56 -24.16 7.09
C VAL A 1050 -29.08 -25.46 7.74
N THR A 1051 -30.00 -26.42 7.86
CA THR A 1051 -29.74 -27.75 8.43
C THR A 1051 -30.44 -28.82 7.61
N ASP A 1052 -29.74 -29.91 7.30
CA ASP A 1052 -30.31 -31.12 6.66
C ASP A 1052 -31.23 -30.81 5.46
N THR A 1053 -30.70 -30.08 4.49
CA THR A 1053 -31.50 -29.53 3.38
C THR A 1053 -30.88 -29.86 2.03
N PHE A 1054 -31.73 -30.33 1.12
CA PHE A 1054 -31.41 -30.47 -0.29
C PHE A 1054 -31.93 -29.26 -1.04
N LEU A 1055 -31.01 -28.45 -1.56
CA LEU A 1055 -31.30 -27.28 -2.35
C LEU A 1055 -31.12 -27.61 -3.82
N LYS A 1056 -32.13 -27.28 -4.63
CA LYS A 1056 -32.11 -27.48 -6.09
C LYS A 1056 -32.42 -26.14 -6.77
N PHE A 1057 -31.56 -25.78 -7.71
CA PHE A 1057 -31.64 -24.57 -8.53
C PHE A 1057 -31.71 -25.00 -9.99
N ASP A 1058 -32.80 -24.68 -10.66
CA ASP A 1058 -32.98 -24.95 -12.08
C ASP A 1058 -32.85 -23.62 -12.84
N TYR A 1059 -31.85 -23.53 -13.71
CA TYR A 1059 -31.64 -22.38 -14.59
C TYR A 1059 -31.87 -22.78 -16.04
N SER A 1060 -32.61 -21.96 -16.78
CA SER A 1060 -32.65 -22.04 -18.24
C SER A 1060 -31.75 -20.93 -18.80
N LEU A 1061 -30.66 -21.29 -19.45
CA LEU A 1061 -29.66 -20.37 -19.99
C LEU A 1061 -29.95 -20.09 -21.47
N LEU A 1062 -30.26 -18.83 -21.78
CA LEU A 1062 -30.45 -18.33 -23.14
C LEU A 1062 -29.14 -17.80 -23.72
N THR A 1063 -28.81 -18.15 -24.96
CA THR A 1063 -27.70 -17.51 -25.68
C THR A 1063 -28.08 -16.10 -26.15
N SER A 1064 -27.10 -15.25 -26.44
CA SER A 1064 -27.34 -13.92 -27.02
C SER A 1064 -28.16 -13.95 -28.31
N GLU A 1065 -28.02 -15.02 -29.11
CA GLU A 1065 -28.81 -15.20 -30.33
C GLU A 1065 -30.27 -15.53 -30.02
N GLN A 1066 -30.51 -16.44 -29.07
CA GLN A 1066 -31.86 -16.75 -28.60
C GLN A 1066 -32.56 -15.50 -28.06
N ILE A 1067 -31.82 -14.61 -27.39
CA ILE A 1067 -32.34 -13.30 -26.97
C ILE A 1067 -32.65 -12.41 -28.16
N GLN A 1068 -31.83 -12.40 -29.21
CA GLN A 1068 -32.13 -11.63 -30.42
C GLN A 1068 -33.33 -12.19 -31.19
N ILE A 1069 -33.49 -13.51 -31.24
CA ILE A 1069 -34.69 -14.17 -31.77
C ILE A 1069 -35.90 -13.74 -30.95
N LEU A 1070 -35.82 -13.85 -29.62
CA LEU A 1070 -36.87 -13.41 -28.71
C LEU A 1070 -37.23 -11.93 -28.90
N ASN A 1071 -36.23 -11.04 -28.97
CA ASN A 1071 -36.44 -9.61 -29.18
C ASN A 1071 -37.10 -9.33 -30.53
N ARG A 1072 -36.69 -10.00 -31.61
CA ARG A 1072 -37.35 -9.90 -32.92
C ARG A 1072 -38.81 -10.34 -32.85
N HIS A 1073 -39.11 -11.43 -32.14
CA HIS A 1073 -40.50 -11.86 -31.94
C HIS A 1073 -41.29 -10.88 -31.08
N LEU A 1074 -40.68 -10.29 -30.03
CA LEU A 1074 -41.33 -9.28 -29.20
C LEU A 1074 -41.61 -7.98 -29.99
N GLU A 1075 -40.67 -7.55 -30.83
CA GLU A 1075 -40.84 -6.39 -31.73
C GLU A 1075 -41.92 -6.66 -32.78
N ALA A 1076 -41.90 -7.83 -33.41
CA ALA A 1076 -42.92 -8.21 -34.41
C ALA A 1076 -44.34 -8.30 -33.83
N ASN A 1077 -44.46 -8.61 -32.54
CA ASN A 1077 -45.74 -8.71 -31.83
C ASN A 1077 -46.03 -7.49 -30.94
N GLN A 1078 -45.23 -6.42 -31.01
CA GLN A 1078 -45.32 -5.28 -30.10
C GLN A 1078 -46.69 -4.59 -30.17
N GLU A 1079 -47.32 -4.52 -31.35
CA GLU A 1079 -48.66 -3.95 -31.51
C GLU A 1079 -49.76 -4.79 -30.83
N ILE A 1080 -49.64 -6.12 -30.89
CA ILE A 1080 -50.57 -7.06 -30.22
C ILE A 1080 -50.38 -6.99 -28.70
N LEU A 1081 -49.13 -6.85 -28.24
CA LEU A 1081 -48.80 -6.70 -26.83
C LEU A 1081 -49.27 -5.36 -26.27
N LEU A 1082 -49.09 -4.25 -27.01
CA LEU A 1082 -49.53 -2.91 -26.62
C LEU A 1082 -51.05 -2.78 -26.55
N GLN A 1083 -51.80 -3.47 -27.42
CA GLN A 1083 -53.27 -3.51 -27.35
C GLN A 1083 -53.78 -4.19 -26.07
N ASN A 1084 -53.02 -5.17 -25.54
CA ASN A 1084 -53.36 -5.87 -24.30
C ASN A 1084 -52.73 -5.25 -23.03
N TRP A 1085 -51.80 -4.29 -23.17
CA TRP A 1085 -51.02 -3.72 -22.05
C TRP A 1085 -51.81 -2.68 -21.24
N ASN A 1086 -52.75 -1.97 -21.87
CA ASN A 1086 -53.47 -0.85 -21.24
C ASN A 1086 -54.45 -1.24 -20.11
N GLU A 1087 -54.61 -2.54 -19.82
CA GLU A 1087 -55.53 -3.03 -18.79
C GLU A 1087 -54.84 -3.63 -17.55
N VAL A 1088 -53.51 -3.52 -17.41
CA VAL A 1088 -52.75 -4.36 -16.44
C VAL A 1088 -52.03 -3.57 -15.36
N ASN A 1089 -52.26 -3.97 -14.10
CA ASN A 1089 -51.67 -3.41 -12.87
C ASN A 1089 -50.20 -3.86 -12.69
N PRO A 1090 -49.25 -3.02 -12.27
CA PRO A 1090 -47.82 -3.36 -12.24
C PRO A 1090 -47.42 -4.56 -11.36
N SER A 1091 -48.21 -4.90 -10.33
CA SER A 1091 -47.96 -6.08 -9.48
C SER A 1091 -48.23 -7.42 -10.18
N THR A 1092 -48.79 -7.41 -11.39
CA THR A 1092 -49.03 -8.62 -12.22
C THR A 1092 -48.02 -8.78 -13.37
N LEU A 1093 -47.04 -7.89 -13.51
CA LEU A 1093 -46.09 -7.89 -14.63
C LEU A 1093 -45.17 -9.10 -14.67
N THR A 1094 -44.70 -9.62 -13.54
CA THR A 1094 -43.87 -10.83 -13.49
C THR A 1094 -44.68 -12.09 -13.79
N THR A 1095 -45.92 -12.17 -13.32
CA THR A 1095 -46.83 -13.28 -13.64
C THR A 1095 -47.24 -13.26 -15.10
N LYS A 1096 -47.55 -12.08 -15.66
CA LYS A 1096 -47.90 -11.94 -17.08
C LYS A 1096 -46.70 -12.05 -18.01
N ALA A 1097 -45.51 -11.61 -17.62
CA ALA A 1097 -44.29 -11.89 -18.37
C ALA A 1097 -44.01 -13.39 -18.39
N LYS A 1098 -44.28 -14.09 -17.29
CA LYS A 1098 -44.22 -15.56 -17.23
C LYS A 1098 -45.32 -16.22 -18.06
N GLU A 1099 -46.57 -15.73 -18.05
CA GLU A 1099 -47.65 -16.23 -18.91
C GLU A 1099 -47.37 -15.95 -20.40
N LEU A 1100 -46.80 -14.79 -20.72
CA LEU A 1100 -46.38 -14.42 -22.08
C LEU A 1100 -45.21 -15.29 -22.53
N TRP A 1101 -44.27 -15.56 -21.62
CA TRP A 1101 -43.15 -16.47 -21.82
C TRP A 1101 -43.61 -17.92 -22.00
N ASP A 1102 -44.54 -18.37 -21.16
CA ASP A 1102 -45.15 -19.70 -21.22
C ASP A 1102 -45.99 -19.85 -22.49
N ALA A 1103 -46.70 -18.81 -22.92
CA ALA A 1103 -47.45 -18.77 -24.18
C ALA A 1103 -46.52 -18.72 -25.40
N LEU A 1104 -45.41 -17.99 -25.35
CA LEU A 1104 -44.37 -17.99 -26.38
C LEU A 1104 -43.71 -19.37 -26.47
N ARG A 1105 -43.38 -19.98 -25.33
CA ARG A 1105 -42.86 -21.35 -25.23
C ARG A 1105 -43.83 -22.38 -25.83
N ASP A 1106 -45.11 -22.26 -25.53
CA ASP A 1106 -46.13 -23.17 -26.07
C ASP A 1106 -46.37 -22.93 -27.58
N LEU A 1107 -46.11 -21.71 -28.07
CA LEU A 1107 -46.10 -21.38 -29.51
C LEU A 1107 -44.90 -22.02 -30.22
N PHE A 1108 -43.69 -21.92 -29.64
CA PHE A 1108 -42.48 -22.57 -30.15
C PHE A 1108 -42.61 -24.11 -30.16
N ALA A 1109 -43.34 -24.69 -29.20
CA ALA A 1109 -43.59 -26.13 -29.14
C ALA A 1109 -44.65 -26.64 -30.15
N GLN A 1110 -45.42 -25.75 -30.81
CA GLN A 1110 -46.55 -26.12 -31.69
C GLN A 1110 -46.26 -25.93 -33.18
N GLU A 1111 -45.19 -25.24 -33.57
CA GLU A 1111 -44.76 -25.17 -34.96
C GLU A 1111 -43.81 -26.34 -35.27
N PRO A 1112 -44.18 -27.27 -36.18
CA PRO A 1112 -43.20 -28.20 -36.73
C PRO A 1112 -42.25 -27.39 -37.64
N VAL A 1113 -40.96 -27.41 -37.30
CA VAL A 1113 -39.85 -26.82 -38.08
C VAL A 1113 -39.87 -27.26 -39.52
#